data_AF-A0A1S3PCX6-F1
#
_entry.id   AF-A0A1S3PCX6-F1
#
_cell.length_a   1.000
_cell.length_b   1.000
_cell.length_c   1.000
_cell.angle_alpha   90.00
_cell.angle_beta   90.00
_cell.angle_gamma   90.00
#
_symmetry.space_group_name_H-M   'P 1'
#
loop_
_entity.id
_entity.type
_entity.pdbx_description
1 polymer ?
#
loop_
_entity_poly.entity_id
_entity_poly.type
_entity_poly.pdbx_seq_one_letter_code
_entity_poly.pdbx_strand_id
1 'polypeptide(L)'
;MADAEPMLVPAPGGEKRACPALEGEVAHSTKRPRVQKDENNGGGHSHKPAQDEAEEPEGKETEPLEEEDGEGAGLGSGEAFAEMMKHGLTELDVGILKFVSEHKGFSGILKERYSDFVVHEVNKEGKTVRLDDLSVPEEAEEASVAEQPGSEVFTEEQKHELEQLQLFKNKEGNVSIEVADDTKEKRTLVHKAVKTLYPGLETKTEEREGKKFIVAYHAAGQKALAEVKIAAAPRKHSWPKSRGAFCHFVLYKENKDTMEAINVLSKFLRMRPNVFSYMGTKDKRAITVQEIAVLKVTAERLSHLNKCLNNFKLGNFCYKKHPLKLGELQGNHFTVVIRNITGTDDQVQQAMTSLRETGFINYYGMQRFGTTAVPTHQVGKAILQDNWNEVIDLILKPRPGAEKGYMVKCREEWAQSQDPEAALKKLPVKRCVEGQLLRGLSMYGKKNIITAFAMIPRNNRLMYIHSYQSFMWNTMVSRRIEAFGLKAVEGDLVLRGGTASVLSAAEAETHSIQDVVMPLPGFDVIYPTHHVGKGYREKLSADNLDIDNMRHRVRDYSLAGAYRRILIKPSDVSWEVINYDDPRISLVHTDVEKLEDQPPPVFNKEGKYRALRMEFSLPPSTYATMAIREVLKMDTSIKNQTQLNTTWLN
;
A
#
# COMPACT_ATOMS: atom_id res chain seq x y z
N MET A 1 46.30 -24.48 -20.93
CA MET A 1 46.79 -24.14 -19.58
C MET A 1 47.00 -22.64 -19.53
N ALA A 2 46.07 -21.94 -18.86
CA ALA A 2 46.22 -20.63 -18.23
C ALA A 2 44.79 -20.18 -17.89
N ASP A 3 44.45 -20.26 -16.61
CA ASP A 3 43.19 -19.84 -16.02
C ASP A 3 42.96 -18.33 -16.20
N ALA A 4 41.72 -17.95 -16.49
CA ALA A 4 41.23 -16.59 -16.35
C ALA A 4 39.92 -16.64 -15.56
N GLU A 5 40.01 -16.29 -14.28
CA GLU A 5 38.86 -16.09 -13.38
C GLU A 5 38.00 -14.90 -13.85
N PRO A 6 36.66 -14.98 -13.77
CA PRO A 6 35.80 -13.83 -14.04
C PRO A 6 35.70 -12.92 -12.80
N MET A 7 36.05 -11.64 -12.98
CA MET A 7 35.88 -10.60 -11.97
C MET A 7 34.40 -10.39 -11.61
N LEU A 8 34.07 -10.64 -10.33
CA LEU A 8 32.81 -10.27 -9.70
C LEU A 8 32.71 -8.76 -9.51
N VAL A 9 31.72 -8.13 -10.14
CA VAL A 9 31.32 -6.74 -9.90
C VAL A 9 30.39 -6.72 -8.67
N PRO A 10 30.66 -5.93 -7.60
CA PRO A 10 29.79 -5.90 -6.43
C PRO A 10 28.53 -5.05 -6.71
N ALA A 11 27.36 -5.68 -6.53
CA ALA A 11 26.05 -5.02 -6.57
C ALA A 11 25.86 -4.08 -5.37
N PRO A 12 25.17 -2.92 -5.52
CA PRO A 12 24.89 -2.02 -4.40
C PRO A 12 23.78 -2.60 -3.51
N GLY A 13 24.16 -3.05 -2.32
CA GLY A 13 23.24 -3.54 -1.29
C GLY A 13 22.33 -2.42 -0.77
N GLY A 14 21.03 -2.64 -0.86
CA GLY A 14 20.03 -1.85 -0.14
C GLY A 14 19.97 -2.32 1.31
N GLU A 15 20.37 -1.48 2.25
CA GLU A 15 20.37 -1.83 3.68
C GLU A 15 19.60 -0.81 4.53
N LYS A 16 18.61 -1.34 5.26
CA LYS A 16 18.01 -0.72 6.45
C LYS A 16 18.41 -1.56 7.66
N ARG A 17 18.90 -0.91 8.73
CA ARG A 17 19.15 -1.56 10.02
C ARG A 17 17.85 -1.75 10.81
N ALA A 18 17.67 -2.95 11.33
CA ALA A 18 16.76 -3.29 12.41
C ALA A 18 17.46 -3.07 13.77
N CYS A 19 16.76 -2.50 14.75
CA CYS A 19 17.23 -2.41 16.13
C CYS A 19 17.18 -3.78 16.83
N PRO A 20 18.13 -4.11 17.71
CA PRO A 20 18.15 -5.39 18.43
C PRO A 20 17.17 -5.40 19.62
N ALA A 21 16.60 -6.57 19.87
CA ALA A 21 15.80 -6.87 21.05
C ALA A 21 16.70 -6.94 22.29
N LEU A 22 16.32 -6.23 23.35
CA LEU A 22 16.87 -6.42 24.69
C LEU A 22 15.92 -7.37 25.44
N GLU A 23 16.41 -8.59 25.66
CA GLU A 23 15.88 -9.52 26.64
C GLU A 23 16.28 -9.03 28.04
N GLY A 24 15.29 -8.91 28.92
CA GLY A 24 15.47 -8.58 30.33
C GLY A 24 14.37 -9.26 31.12
N GLU A 25 14.70 -10.39 31.72
CA GLU A 25 13.89 -11.12 32.68
C GLU A 25 13.65 -10.25 33.93
N VAL A 26 12.39 -10.01 34.31
CA VAL A 26 12.05 -9.72 35.71
C VAL A 26 10.71 -10.37 36.06
N ALA A 27 10.76 -11.16 37.14
CA ALA A 27 9.74 -12.07 37.64
C ALA A 27 8.43 -11.41 38.11
N HIS A 28 7.35 -12.19 37.99
CA HIS A 28 6.05 -11.94 38.61
C HIS A 28 6.14 -11.89 40.15
N SER A 29 5.50 -10.90 40.77
CA SER A 29 4.99 -11.00 42.13
C SER A 29 3.62 -10.34 42.24
N THR A 30 2.68 -11.17 42.70
CA THR A 30 1.29 -10.87 43.04
C THR A 30 1.19 -10.14 44.37
N LYS A 31 0.31 -9.14 44.49
CA LYS A 31 -0.68 -8.96 45.59
C LYS A 31 -1.33 -7.57 45.54
N ARG A 32 -2.67 -7.57 45.58
CA ARG A 32 -3.50 -6.44 46.06
C ARG A 32 -3.30 -6.28 47.57
N PRO A 33 -3.57 -5.08 48.12
CA PRO A 33 -4.65 -5.00 49.08
C PRO A 33 -5.55 -3.74 48.96
N ARG A 34 -6.69 -3.83 49.66
CA ARG A 34 -7.82 -2.91 49.79
C ARG A 34 -7.66 -2.05 51.07
N VAL A 35 -8.08 -0.78 50.99
CA VAL A 35 -8.95 0.00 51.94
C VAL A 35 -8.50 0.24 53.40
N GLN A 36 -8.39 1.53 53.82
CA GLN A 36 -9.21 2.32 54.80
C GLN A 36 -8.43 3.56 55.30
N LYS A 37 -8.95 4.80 55.12
CA LYS A 37 -9.51 5.78 56.12
C LYS A 37 -8.54 6.36 57.17
N ASP A 38 -8.48 7.71 57.21
CA ASP A 38 -8.59 8.64 58.38
C ASP A 38 -8.24 10.07 57.87
N GLU A 39 -9.17 11.04 57.77
CA GLU A 39 -9.66 12.01 58.79
C GLU A 39 -8.58 12.88 59.46
N ASN A 40 -8.49 14.19 59.09
CA ASN A 40 -8.72 15.33 59.99
C ASN A 40 -8.61 16.73 59.29
N ASN A 41 -9.77 17.37 59.12
CA ASN A 41 -10.23 18.65 59.70
C ASN A 41 -9.56 20.04 59.50
N GLY A 42 -10.44 21.05 59.32
CA GLY A 42 -10.26 22.47 59.65
C GLY A 42 -10.44 23.44 58.47
N GLY A 43 -11.67 23.83 58.07
CA GLY A 43 -12.40 25.05 58.53
C GLY A 43 -12.18 26.20 57.54
N GLY A 44 -13.12 26.92 56.93
CA GLY A 44 -14.53 27.17 57.19
C GLY A 44 -14.72 28.69 57.25
N HIS A 45 -15.27 29.34 56.22
CA HIS A 45 -16.21 30.47 56.35
C HIS A 45 -16.83 30.91 55.02
N SER A 46 -18.15 30.98 55.08
CA SER A 46 -19.13 31.40 54.09
C SER A 46 -19.42 32.89 54.20
N HIS A 47 -19.72 33.57 53.08
CA HIS A 47 -20.83 34.52 53.00
C HIS A 47 -21.14 34.89 51.53
N LYS A 48 -22.40 34.60 51.13
CA LYS A 48 -23.25 35.29 50.12
C LYS A 48 -24.42 35.92 50.93
N PRO A 49 -25.41 36.69 50.39
CA PRO A 49 -25.83 36.96 48.99
C PRO A 49 -26.04 38.49 48.73
N ALA A 50 -26.44 39.02 47.56
CA ALA A 50 -27.78 39.07 46.90
C ALA A 50 -27.64 40.01 45.65
N GLN A 51 -28.12 39.68 44.45
CA GLN A 51 -29.43 39.99 43.79
C GLN A 51 -29.70 41.48 43.48
N ASP A 52 -29.92 41.76 42.18
CA ASP A 52 -30.82 42.74 41.50
C ASP A 52 -30.62 42.50 39.97
N GLU A 53 -31.57 42.00 39.16
CA GLU A 53 -32.71 42.66 38.45
C GLU A 53 -32.34 44.00 37.77
N ALA A 54 -32.64 44.35 36.51
CA ALA A 54 -33.36 43.79 35.36
C ALA A 54 -32.98 44.58 34.06
N GLU A 55 -33.65 44.23 32.94
CA GLU A 55 -33.88 44.99 31.68
C GLU A 55 -32.98 44.75 30.43
N GLU A 56 -33.61 44.18 29.39
CA GLU A 56 -33.27 44.37 27.97
C GLU A 56 -33.88 45.70 27.45
N PRO A 57 -33.37 46.27 26.33
CA PRO A 57 -34.10 46.05 25.08
C PRO A 57 -33.24 45.95 23.79
N GLU A 58 -33.96 45.61 22.74
CA GLU A 58 -33.64 45.32 21.34
C GLU A 58 -32.77 46.32 20.55
N GLY A 59 -31.94 45.75 19.66
CA GLY A 59 -31.91 46.06 18.21
C GLY A 59 -31.34 47.39 17.72
N LYS A 60 -30.20 47.33 17.01
CA LYS A 60 -30.03 47.94 15.66
C LYS A 60 -28.71 47.55 15.00
N GLU A 61 -28.85 47.11 13.76
CA GLU A 61 -27.79 46.90 12.76
C GLU A 61 -27.05 48.23 12.48
N THR A 62 -25.72 48.19 12.50
CA THR A 62 -24.88 49.19 11.81
C THR A 62 -23.66 48.49 11.24
N GLU A 63 -23.44 48.70 9.94
CA GLU A 63 -22.30 48.20 9.17
C GLU A 63 -20.98 48.78 9.72
N PRO A 64 -19.85 48.03 9.70
CA PRO A 64 -18.57 48.64 9.94
C PRO A 64 -17.95 49.17 8.64
N LEU A 65 -17.65 50.46 8.72
CA LEU A 65 -16.80 51.25 7.86
C LEU A 65 -15.40 50.64 7.70
N GLU A 66 -14.83 50.86 6.52
CA GLU A 66 -13.44 50.64 6.17
C GLU A 66 -12.51 51.50 7.04
N GLU A 67 -11.53 50.87 7.69
CA GLU A 67 -10.31 51.54 8.17
C GLU A 67 -9.10 50.82 7.57
N GLU A 68 -8.41 51.52 6.66
CA GLU A 68 -7.03 51.25 6.26
C GLU A 68 -6.08 51.75 7.35
N ASP A 69 -5.16 50.88 7.77
CA ASP A 69 -3.70 51.10 7.82
C ASP A 69 -3.03 50.43 9.02
N GLY A 70 -1.96 49.66 8.73
CA GLY A 70 -1.02 49.21 9.75
C GLY A 70 -0.19 47.99 9.34
N GLU A 71 0.78 48.18 8.45
CA GLU A 71 1.82 47.21 8.14
C GLU A 71 2.57 46.77 9.41
N GLY A 72 2.38 45.51 9.80
CA GLY A 72 3.11 44.82 10.85
C GLY A 72 3.34 43.36 10.43
N ALA A 73 4.55 43.07 9.96
CA ALA A 73 4.98 41.75 9.50
C ALA A 73 4.75 40.67 10.56
N GLY A 74 3.70 39.86 10.40
CA GLY A 74 3.37 38.81 11.37
C GLY A 74 2.15 37.95 11.07
N LEU A 75 1.66 37.83 9.84
CA LEU A 75 0.52 36.96 9.51
C LEU A 75 0.67 36.39 8.09
N GLY A 76 1.05 35.11 7.97
CA GLY A 76 1.24 34.46 6.66
C GLY A 76 0.81 32.99 6.58
N SER A 77 0.28 32.40 7.66
CA SER A 77 -0.14 30.99 7.68
C SER A 77 -1.64 30.79 7.47
N GLY A 78 -2.47 31.73 7.93
CA GLY A 78 -3.93 31.63 7.87
C GLY A 78 -4.52 31.89 6.47
N GLU A 79 -4.05 32.94 5.80
CA GLU A 79 -4.55 33.33 4.46
C GLU A 79 -4.10 32.35 3.38
N ALA A 80 -2.83 31.94 3.39
CA ALA A 80 -2.32 30.91 2.48
C ALA A 80 -3.08 29.57 2.65
N PHE A 81 -3.45 29.21 3.87
CA PHE A 81 -4.27 28.03 4.14
C PHE A 81 -5.71 28.19 3.62
N ALA A 82 -6.32 29.36 3.79
CA ALA A 82 -7.66 29.66 3.28
C ALA A 82 -7.71 29.67 1.74
N GLU A 83 -6.68 30.23 1.09
CA GLU A 83 -6.54 30.26 -0.37
C GLU A 83 -6.32 28.84 -0.94
N MET A 84 -5.45 28.04 -0.30
CA MET A 84 -5.25 26.62 -0.62
C MET A 84 -6.55 25.80 -0.49
N MET A 85 -7.37 26.10 0.50
CA MET A 85 -8.69 25.47 0.68
C MET A 85 -9.69 25.85 -0.43
N LYS A 86 -9.54 27.03 -1.05
CA LYS A 86 -10.40 27.52 -2.14
C LYS A 86 -9.94 27.00 -3.51
N HIS A 87 -8.62 26.89 -3.72
CA HIS A 87 -8.03 26.62 -5.04
C HIS A 87 -7.42 25.20 -5.19
N GLY A 88 -7.34 24.41 -4.12
CA GLY A 88 -6.77 23.06 -4.10
C GLY A 88 -5.25 23.05 -3.99
N LEU A 89 -4.69 21.94 -3.50
CA LEU A 89 -3.24 21.81 -3.26
C LEU A 89 -2.45 21.72 -4.57
N THR A 90 -1.46 22.60 -4.74
CA THR A 90 -0.55 22.67 -5.88
C THR A 90 0.85 22.15 -5.55
N GLU A 91 1.68 21.95 -6.57
CA GLU A 91 3.10 21.58 -6.39
C GLU A 91 3.90 22.67 -5.63
N LEU A 92 3.55 23.95 -5.82
CA LEU A 92 4.20 25.07 -5.15
C LEU A 92 4.00 25.01 -3.63
N ASP A 93 2.78 24.70 -3.20
CA ASP A 93 2.40 24.60 -1.78
C ASP A 93 3.18 23.53 -1.01
N VAL A 94 3.71 22.54 -1.72
CA VAL A 94 4.45 21.41 -1.13
C VAL A 94 5.94 21.42 -1.48
N GLY A 95 6.44 22.56 -1.94
CA GLY A 95 7.87 22.80 -2.15
C GLY A 95 8.47 22.13 -3.38
N ILE A 96 7.65 21.77 -4.39
CA ILE A 96 8.10 21.18 -5.66
C ILE A 96 8.27 22.31 -6.69
N LEU A 97 9.47 22.92 -6.72
CA LEU A 97 9.67 24.21 -7.40
C LEU A 97 10.60 24.14 -8.61
N LYS A 98 11.58 23.24 -8.63
CA LYS A 98 12.69 23.26 -9.60
C LYS A 98 12.57 22.13 -10.63
N PHE A 99 13.34 22.25 -11.71
CA PHE A 99 13.50 21.26 -12.79
C PHE A 99 14.99 21.03 -13.02
N VAL A 100 15.34 19.94 -13.70
CA VAL A 100 16.72 19.62 -14.08
C VAL A 100 17.05 20.22 -15.45
N SER A 101 16.22 19.92 -16.44
CA SER A 101 16.42 20.29 -17.83
C SER A 101 16.03 21.76 -18.08
N GLU A 102 16.54 22.35 -19.16
CA GLU A 102 16.16 23.69 -19.65
C GLU A 102 15.24 23.66 -20.87
N HIS A 103 14.87 22.47 -21.39
CA HIS A 103 13.98 22.36 -22.56
C HIS A 103 12.64 23.09 -22.37
N LYS A 104 11.97 23.47 -23.47
CA LYS A 104 10.65 24.10 -23.38
C LYS A 104 9.57 23.06 -23.10
N GLY A 105 8.83 23.23 -22.00
CA GLY A 105 7.73 22.35 -21.61
C GLY A 105 6.61 22.24 -22.64
N PHE A 106 5.84 21.17 -22.54
CA PHE A 106 4.68 20.91 -23.39
C PHE A 106 3.57 20.20 -22.61
N SER A 107 2.33 20.32 -23.09
CA SER A 107 1.17 19.75 -22.44
C SER A 107 0.96 18.29 -22.83
N GLY A 108 0.31 17.55 -21.93
CA GLY A 108 -0.05 16.16 -22.09
C GLY A 108 -0.92 15.70 -20.93
N ILE A 109 -1.78 14.73 -21.21
CA ILE A 109 -2.79 14.22 -20.28
C ILE A 109 -2.31 12.90 -19.69
N LEU A 110 -2.23 12.85 -18.37
CA LEU A 110 -1.78 11.68 -17.61
C LEU A 110 -2.98 10.91 -17.04
N LYS A 111 -2.89 9.56 -17.08
CA LYS A 111 -3.87 8.65 -16.46
C LYS A 111 -5.30 8.92 -16.92
N GLU A 112 -5.49 9.35 -18.17
CA GLU A 112 -6.83 9.43 -18.78
C GLU A 112 -7.54 8.10 -18.57
N ARG A 113 -6.93 7.01 -19.05
CA ARG A 113 -7.30 5.63 -18.75
C ARG A 113 -6.35 5.05 -17.71
N TYR A 114 -6.83 4.10 -16.90
CA TYR A 114 -5.94 3.38 -15.98
C TYR A 114 -4.95 2.48 -16.72
N SER A 115 -5.26 2.07 -17.95
CA SER A 115 -4.40 1.28 -18.84
C SER A 115 -3.24 2.08 -19.44
N ASP A 116 -3.30 3.42 -19.41
CA ASP A 116 -2.21 4.30 -19.85
C ASP A 116 -1.07 4.36 -18.81
N PHE A 117 -1.24 3.72 -17.65
CA PHE A 117 -0.25 3.71 -16.58
C PHE A 117 -0.07 2.28 -16.08
N VAL A 118 0.93 1.60 -16.62
CA VAL A 118 1.26 0.21 -16.29
C VAL A 118 2.51 0.17 -15.42
N VAL A 119 2.47 -0.63 -14.36
CA VAL A 119 3.55 -0.76 -13.38
C VAL A 119 3.89 -2.23 -13.17
N HIS A 120 5.12 -2.61 -13.45
CA HIS A 120 5.65 -3.94 -13.13
C HIS A 120 6.67 -3.83 -12.00
N GLU A 121 6.50 -4.60 -10.93
CA GLU A 121 7.48 -4.66 -9.85
C GLU A 121 8.82 -5.24 -10.35
N VAL A 122 9.93 -4.68 -9.90
CA VAL A 122 11.26 -5.28 -10.06
C VAL A 122 11.61 -5.98 -8.76
N ASN A 123 11.70 -7.30 -8.80
CA ASN A 123 11.88 -8.13 -7.61
C ASN A 123 13.28 -7.97 -6.99
N LYS A 124 13.54 -8.71 -5.90
CA LYS A 124 14.82 -8.66 -5.18
C LYS A 124 16.01 -9.09 -6.05
N GLU A 125 15.79 -9.94 -7.04
CA GLU A 125 16.79 -10.42 -7.99
C GLU A 125 16.99 -9.48 -9.20
N GLY A 126 16.24 -8.37 -9.29
CA GLY A 126 16.34 -7.42 -10.39
C GLY A 126 15.50 -7.80 -11.62
N LYS A 127 14.67 -8.84 -11.53
CA LYS A 127 13.77 -9.27 -12.62
C LYS A 127 12.46 -8.48 -12.57
N THR A 128 12.04 -7.96 -13.71
CA THR A 128 10.70 -7.38 -13.90
C THR A 128 9.65 -8.48 -13.83
N VAL A 129 8.76 -8.38 -12.84
CA VAL A 129 7.66 -9.32 -12.61
C VAL A 129 6.61 -9.16 -13.69
N ARG A 130 6.24 -10.26 -14.36
CA ARG A 130 5.22 -10.33 -15.42
C ARG A 130 4.18 -11.38 -15.04
N LEU A 131 2.96 -11.21 -15.53
CA LEU A 131 1.95 -12.28 -15.51
C LEU A 131 1.96 -12.97 -16.89
N ASP A 132 2.68 -14.08 -17.01
CA ASP A 132 2.89 -14.79 -18.28
C ASP A 132 2.63 -16.31 -18.19
N ASP A 133 2.27 -16.82 -17.02
CA ASP A 133 1.92 -18.23 -16.82
C ASP A 133 0.75 -18.39 -15.83
N LEU A 134 -0.25 -19.18 -16.19
CA LEU A 134 -1.40 -19.54 -15.34
C LEU A 134 -1.37 -20.99 -14.87
N SER A 135 -0.33 -21.75 -15.25
CA SER A 135 -0.15 -23.15 -14.90
C SER A 135 0.02 -23.33 -13.39
N VAL A 136 -0.51 -24.43 -12.88
CA VAL A 136 -0.30 -24.84 -11.49
C VAL A 136 0.99 -25.67 -11.46
N PRO A 137 1.95 -25.39 -10.55
CA PRO A 137 3.16 -26.18 -10.41
C PRO A 137 2.79 -27.64 -10.17
N GLU A 138 3.35 -28.53 -10.97
CA GLU A 138 3.26 -29.97 -10.72
C GLU A 138 3.76 -30.23 -9.30
N GLU A 139 2.92 -30.85 -8.48
CA GLU A 139 3.40 -31.36 -7.20
C GLU A 139 4.49 -32.36 -7.58
N ALA A 140 5.74 -32.10 -7.19
CA ALA A 140 6.78 -33.11 -7.32
C ALA A 140 6.22 -34.36 -6.66
N GLU A 141 5.87 -35.35 -7.50
CA GLU A 141 5.40 -36.63 -7.04
C GLU A 141 6.48 -37.09 -6.07
N GLU A 142 6.18 -37.09 -4.78
CA GLU A 142 6.86 -38.01 -3.89
C GLU A 142 6.56 -39.36 -4.50
N ALA A 143 7.56 -39.89 -5.21
CA ALA A 143 7.63 -41.20 -5.83
C ALA A 143 6.26 -41.89 -5.88
N SER A 144 5.61 -41.79 -7.04
CA SER A 144 4.68 -42.79 -7.56
C SER A 144 4.38 -43.90 -6.56
N VAL A 145 3.22 -43.80 -5.89
CA VAL A 145 2.60 -44.96 -5.26
C VAL A 145 3.61 -45.73 -4.38
N ALA A 146 3.99 -45.19 -3.22
CA ALA A 146 4.23 -46.10 -2.12
C ALA A 146 2.92 -46.87 -1.96
N GLU A 147 2.89 -48.11 -2.48
CA GLU A 147 1.78 -49.05 -2.45
C GLU A 147 1.02 -48.86 -1.14
N GLN A 148 -0.08 -48.09 -1.20
CA GLN A 148 -0.99 -48.05 -0.08
C GLN A 148 -1.55 -49.46 -0.01
N PRO A 149 -1.42 -50.16 1.13
CA PRO A 149 -1.88 -51.53 1.24
C PRO A 149 -3.40 -51.54 0.99
N GLY A 150 -3.82 -51.96 -0.20
CA GLY A 150 -5.22 -51.99 -0.62
C GLY A 150 -5.59 -51.34 -1.96
N SER A 151 -4.66 -50.70 -2.70
CA SER A 151 -4.99 -50.11 -4.03
C SER A 151 -5.32 -51.16 -5.11
N GLU A 152 -4.79 -52.37 -4.98
CA GLU A 152 -5.07 -53.51 -5.87
C GLU A 152 -6.46 -54.13 -5.67
N VAL A 153 -7.22 -53.67 -4.67
CA VAL A 153 -8.49 -54.31 -4.26
C VAL A 153 -9.66 -53.86 -5.15
N PHE A 154 -9.55 -52.76 -5.90
CA PHE A 154 -10.63 -52.18 -6.70
C PHE A 154 -10.26 -52.01 -8.16
N THR A 155 -11.20 -52.27 -9.07
CA THR A 155 -11.05 -51.93 -10.50
C THR A 155 -11.10 -50.41 -10.71
N GLU A 156 -10.58 -49.92 -11.83
CA GLU A 156 -10.61 -48.49 -12.16
C GLU A 156 -12.04 -47.93 -12.26
N GLU A 157 -13.01 -48.74 -12.70
CA GLU A 157 -14.43 -48.34 -12.66
C GLU A 157 -14.95 -48.19 -11.23
N GLN A 158 -14.61 -49.13 -10.34
CA GLN A 158 -15.03 -49.10 -8.93
C GLN A 158 -14.42 -47.91 -8.17
N LYS A 159 -13.17 -47.55 -8.48
CA LYS A 159 -12.53 -46.34 -7.93
C LYS A 159 -13.30 -45.09 -8.34
N HIS A 160 -13.64 -44.98 -9.63
CA HIS A 160 -14.41 -43.85 -10.13
C HIS A 160 -15.80 -43.75 -9.49
N GLU A 161 -16.51 -44.86 -9.35
CA GLU A 161 -17.84 -44.89 -8.73
C GLU A 161 -17.80 -44.52 -7.24
N LEU A 162 -16.79 -44.99 -6.49
CA LEU A 162 -16.59 -44.64 -5.08
C LEU A 162 -16.21 -43.17 -4.88
N GLU A 163 -15.41 -42.58 -5.79
CA GLU A 163 -15.10 -41.14 -5.79
C GLU A 163 -16.34 -40.29 -6.08
N GLN A 164 -17.15 -40.66 -7.07
CA GLN A 164 -18.40 -39.94 -7.37
C GLN A 164 -19.40 -40.04 -6.22
N LEU A 165 -19.45 -41.20 -5.55
CA LEU A 165 -20.28 -41.39 -4.36
C LEU A 165 -19.77 -40.52 -3.19
N GLN A 166 -18.45 -40.40 -2.99
CA GLN A 166 -17.86 -39.55 -1.95
C GLN A 166 -18.08 -38.06 -2.18
N LEU A 167 -18.10 -37.60 -3.44
CA LEU A 167 -18.28 -36.19 -3.81
C LEU A 167 -19.73 -35.67 -3.71
N PHE A 168 -20.64 -36.44 -3.09
CA PHE A 168 -22.05 -36.07 -2.81
C PHE A 168 -22.89 -35.68 -4.05
N LYS A 169 -22.50 -36.07 -5.26
CA LYS A 169 -23.32 -35.87 -6.46
C LYS A 169 -24.57 -36.76 -6.48
N ASN A 170 -24.51 -37.94 -5.85
CA ASN A 170 -25.60 -38.90 -5.75
C ASN A 170 -25.91 -39.20 -4.28
N LYS A 171 -26.91 -38.52 -3.71
CA LYS A 171 -27.25 -38.62 -2.26
C LYS A 171 -27.92 -39.94 -1.86
N GLU A 172 -28.42 -40.71 -2.82
CA GLU A 172 -29.17 -41.96 -2.61
C GLU A 172 -28.50 -43.20 -3.25
N GLY A 173 -27.31 -43.02 -3.85
CA GLY A 173 -26.58 -44.10 -4.51
C GLY A 173 -25.90 -45.06 -3.52
N ASN A 174 -25.69 -46.30 -3.97
CA ASN A 174 -24.77 -47.24 -3.33
C ASN A 174 -23.89 -47.90 -4.41
N VAL A 175 -22.67 -48.28 -4.03
CA VAL A 175 -21.73 -49.00 -4.92
C VAL A 175 -21.56 -50.41 -4.36
N SER A 176 -21.80 -51.42 -5.19
CA SER A 176 -21.75 -52.83 -4.81
C SER A 176 -20.50 -53.49 -5.38
N ILE A 177 -19.63 -54.03 -4.51
CA ILE A 177 -18.35 -54.64 -4.89
C ILE A 177 -18.44 -56.14 -4.68
N GLU A 178 -18.40 -56.93 -5.75
CA GLU A 178 -18.41 -58.41 -5.69
C GLU A 178 -17.09 -58.92 -5.14
N VAL A 179 -17.14 -59.85 -4.17
CA VAL A 179 -15.95 -60.50 -3.63
C VAL A 179 -15.84 -61.89 -4.27
N ALA A 180 -14.98 -62.01 -5.28
CA ALA A 180 -14.85 -63.24 -6.10
C ALA A 180 -14.48 -64.50 -5.29
N ASP A 181 -13.69 -64.38 -4.22
CA ASP A 181 -13.34 -65.47 -3.29
C ASP A 181 -13.84 -65.17 -1.88
N ASP A 182 -14.92 -65.84 -1.45
CA ASP A 182 -15.67 -65.51 -0.23
C ASP A 182 -14.99 -65.92 1.09
N THR A 183 -13.80 -65.37 1.38
CA THR A 183 -13.14 -65.53 2.68
C THR A 183 -13.42 -64.35 3.60
N LYS A 184 -13.54 -64.61 4.92
CA LYS A 184 -13.76 -63.56 5.92
C LYS A 184 -12.64 -62.52 5.93
N GLU A 185 -11.41 -62.93 5.65
CA GLU A 185 -10.23 -62.07 5.56
C GLU A 185 -10.30 -61.11 4.37
N LYS A 186 -10.63 -61.58 3.17
CA LYS A 186 -10.79 -60.73 1.98
C LYS A 186 -11.93 -59.72 2.13
N ARG A 187 -13.08 -60.13 2.69
CA ARG A 187 -14.17 -59.20 3.00
C ARG A 187 -13.74 -58.09 3.96
N THR A 188 -12.98 -58.45 5.00
CA THR A 188 -12.48 -57.48 6.00
C THR A 188 -11.46 -56.51 5.39
N LEU A 189 -10.62 -56.99 4.46
CA LEU A 189 -9.69 -56.17 3.70
C LEU A 189 -10.42 -55.15 2.83
N VAL A 190 -11.47 -55.55 2.10
CA VAL A 190 -12.30 -54.64 1.30
C VAL A 190 -12.97 -53.58 2.19
N HIS A 191 -13.57 -53.98 3.31
CA HIS A 191 -14.16 -53.03 4.28
C HIS A 191 -13.13 -52.01 4.79
N LYS A 192 -11.92 -52.47 5.12
CA LYS A 192 -10.84 -51.62 5.60
C LYS A 192 -10.34 -50.69 4.49
N ALA A 193 -10.18 -51.18 3.26
CA ALA A 193 -9.75 -50.41 2.11
C ALA A 193 -10.74 -49.29 1.75
N VAL A 194 -12.06 -49.58 1.70
CA VAL A 194 -13.07 -48.53 1.45
C VAL A 194 -13.05 -47.48 2.56
N LYS A 195 -12.97 -47.90 3.83
CA LYS A 195 -12.96 -46.97 4.98
C LYS A 195 -11.70 -46.10 5.04
N THR A 196 -10.56 -46.62 4.59
CA THR A 196 -9.29 -45.90 4.55
C THR A 196 -9.20 -44.95 3.36
N LEU A 197 -9.57 -45.41 2.16
CA LEU A 197 -9.44 -44.65 0.90
C LEU A 197 -10.60 -43.67 0.67
N TYR A 198 -11.83 -44.03 1.08
CA TYR A 198 -13.05 -43.24 0.84
C TYR A 198 -13.78 -42.87 2.14
N PRO A 199 -13.19 -41.98 2.96
CA PRO A 199 -13.78 -41.55 4.23
C PRO A 199 -15.13 -40.86 4.03
N GLY A 200 -16.12 -41.24 4.84
CA GLY A 200 -17.50 -40.76 4.76
C GLY A 200 -18.48 -41.82 4.22
N LEU A 201 -17.96 -42.88 3.60
CA LEU A 201 -18.73 -44.04 3.19
C LEU A 201 -18.72 -45.11 4.29
N GLU A 202 -19.90 -45.67 4.58
CA GLU A 202 -20.07 -46.89 5.36
C GLU A 202 -20.16 -48.09 4.42
N THR A 203 -19.80 -49.27 4.91
CA THR A 203 -19.82 -50.50 4.13
C THR A 203 -20.55 -51.60 4.89
N LYS A 204 -21.41 -52.34 4.20
CA LYS A 204 -22.09 -53.55 4.71
C LYS A 204 -21.84 -54.72 3.79
N THR A 205 -21.78 -55.93 4.35
CA THR A 205 -21.78 -57.16 3.55
C THR A 205 -23.23 -57.54 3.26
N GLU A 206 -23.57 -57.75 1.99
CA GLU A 206 -24.86 -58.30 1.56
C GLU A 206 -24.62 -59.60 0.79
N GLU A 207 -25.54 -60.55 0.91
CA GLU A 207 -25.54 -61.79 0.14
C GLU A 207 -26.70 -61.74 -0.86
N ARG A 208 -26.38 -61.88 -2.15
CA ARG A 208 -27.35 -61.88 -3.25
C ARG A 208 -27.09 -63.13 -4.09
N GLU A 209 -28.09 -64.01 -4.19
CA GLU A 209 -28.03 -65.22 -5.04
C GLU A 209 -26.79 -66.11 -4.80
N GLY A 210 -26.36 -66.26 -3.54
CA GLY A 210 -25.20 -67.09 -3.16
C GLY A 210 -23.82 -66.44 -3.37
N LYS A 211 -23.78 -65.17 -3.81
CA LYS A 211 -22.57 -64.34 -3.92
C LYS A 211 -22.57 -63.23 -2.86
N LYS A 212 -21.41 -62.94 -2.27
CA LYS A 212 -21.27 -61.86 -1.28
C LYS A 212 -20.73 -60.58 -1.89
N PHE A 213 -21.39 -59.48 -1.58
CA PHE A 213 -21.07 -58.12 -2.02
C PHE A 213 -20.74 -57.24 -0.83
N ILE A 214 -19.76 -56.36 -0.98
CA ILE A 214 -19.55 -55.23 -0.06
C ILE A 214 -20.21 -54.00 -0.66
N VAL A 215 -21.27 -53.52 -0.01
CA VAL A 215 -22.04 -52.36 -0.46
C VAL A 215 -21.59 -51.14 0.30
N ALA A 216 -21.03 -50.16 -0.41
CA ALA A 216 -20.65 -48.84 0.11
C ALA A 216 -21.82 -47.85 -0.03
N TYR A 217 -22.15 -47.12 1.04
CA TYR A 217 -23.27 -46.18 1.09
C TYR A 217 -22.99 -45.02 2.08
N HIS A 218 -23.81 -43.97 2.02
CA HIS A 218 -23.73 -42.85 2.97
C HIS A 218 -24.47 -43.16 4.28
N ALA A 219 -23.83 -42.89 5.42
CA ALA A 219 -24.46 -43.03 6.73
C ALA A 219 -25.65 -42.05 6.89
N ALA A 220 -26.87 -42.52 6.67
CA ALA A 220 -28.06 -41.69 6.83
C ALA A 220 -28.42 -41.51 8.31
N GLY A 221 -28.22 -40.30 8.86
CA GLY A 221 -28.75 -39.93 10.18
C GLY A 221 -28.22 -38.60 10.72
N GLN A 222 -29.07 -37.82 11.38
CA GLN A 222 -28.73 -36.49 11.93
C GLN A 222 -27.55 -36.49 12.92
N LYS A 223 -27.20 -37.63 13.53
CA LYS A 223 -25.98 -37.82 14.35
C LYS A 223 -24.70 -37.84 13.51
N ALA A 224 -24.73 -38.47 12.33
CA ALA A 224 -23.61 -38.44 11.39
C ALA A 224 -23.38 -37.02 10.85
N LEU A 225 -24.41 -36.18 10.74
CA LEU A 225 -24.23 -34.76 10.39
C LEU A 225 -23.49 -33.96 11.48
N ALA A 226 -23.59 -34.35 12.75
CA ALA A 226 -22.88 -33.72 13.86
C ALA A 226 -21.42 -34.19 13.93
N GLU A 227 -21.16 -35.49 13.73
CA GLU A 227 -19.80 -36.02 13.62
C GLU A 227 -19.11 -35.60 12.32
N VAL A 228 -19.84 -35.48 11.21
CA VAL A 228 -19.35 -34.86 9.96
C VAL A 228 -19.14 -33.37 10.17
N LYS A 229 -19.92 -32.63 10.97
CA LYS A 229 -19.57 -31.24 11.30
C LYS A 229 -18.30 -31.12 12.15
N ILE A 230 -17.98 -32.13 12.96
CA ILE A 230 -16.75 -32.20 13.76
C ILE A 230 -15.56 -32.70 12.92
N ALA A 231 -15.78 -33.63 11.98
CA ALA A 231 -14.79 -34.18 11.04
C ALA A 231 -14.64 -33.38 9.73
N ALA A 232 -15.58 -32.48 9.44
CA ALA A 232 -15.55 -31.43 8.41
C ALA A 232 -15.23 -30.06 8.99
N ALA A 233 -14.65 -30.02 10.21
CA ALA A 233 -13.48 -29.16 10.34
C ALA A 233 -12.54 -29.58 9.21
N PRO A 234 -12.16 -28.69 8.27
CA PRO A 234 -11.37 -29.08 7.12
C PRO A 234 -10.18 -29.86 7.66
N ARG A 235 -10.11 -31.17 7.35
CA ARG A 235 -8.95 -31.98 7.71
C ARG A 235 -7.76 -31.15 7.32
N LYS A 236 -6.88 -30.85 8.29
CA LYS A 236 -5.65 -30.10 8.09
C LYS A 236 -5.11 -30.52 6.73
N HIS A 237 -5.22 -29.64 5.73
CA HIS A 237 -4.57 -29.87 4.44
C HIS A 237 -3.13 -30.16 4.84
N SER A 238 -2.71 -31.41 4.69
CA SER A 238 -1.39 -31.83 5.12
C SER A 238 -0.45 -31.07 4.20
N TRP A 239 0.14 -29.99 4.71
CA TRP A 239 1.10 -29.21 3.95
C TRP A 239 2.38 -30.04 3.92
N PRO A 240 2.82 -30.54 2.76
CA PRO A 240 4.00 -31.39 2.70
C PRO A 240 5.20 -30.65 3.29
N LYS A 241 5.99 -31.31 4.15
CA LYS A 241 7.17 -30.67 4.75
C LYS A 241 8.26 -30.37 3.72
N SER A 242 8.28 -31.12 2.61
CA SER A 242 9.10 -30.90 1.42
C SER A 242 8.72 -29.61 0.67
N ARG A 243 7.44 -29.21 0.72
CA ARG A 243 6.91 -27.99 0.09
C ARG A 243 7.25 -26.75 0.93
N GLY A 244 7.78 -25.72 0.26
CA GLY A 244 7.96 -24.40 0.88
C GLY A 244 6.66 -23.91 1.54
N ALA A 245 6.75 -23.28 2.72
CA ALA A 245 5.56 -22.91 3.49
C ALA A 245 4.69 -21.82 2.84
N PHE A 246 5.25 -21.07 1.90
CA PHE A 246 4.59 -19.94 1.23
C PHE A 246 4.39 -20.24 -0.25
N CYS A 247 3.17 -20.02 -0.73
CA CYS A 247 2.91 -19.94 -2.16
C CYS A 247 3.14 -18.49 -2.59
N HIS A 248 4.15 -18.29 -3.42
CA HIS A 248 4.39 -17.05 -4.13
C HIS A 248 3.61 -17.07 -5.45
N PHE A 249 3.06 -15.94 -5.83
CA PHE A 249 2.31 -15.78 -7.06
C PHE A 249 2.38 -14.33 -7.52
N VAL A 250 2.14 -14.12 -8.81
CA VAL A 250 2.01 -12.79 -9.40
C VAL A 250 0.56 -12.35 -9.33
N LEU A 251 0.35 -11.13 -8.82
CA LEU A 251 -0.93 -10.43 -8.81
C LEU A 251 -0.91 -9.36 -9.91
N TYR A 252 -1.70 -9.57 -10.95
CA TYR A 252 -2.08 -8.54 -11.91
C TYR A 252 -3.38 -7.89 -11.43
N LYS A 253 -3.44 -6.57 -11.33
CA LYS A 253 -4.65 -5.84 -10.91
C LYS A 253 -4.89 -4.58 -11.74
N GLU A 254 -6.16 -4.25 -11.94
CA GLU A 254 -6.61 -3.09 -12.71
C GLU A 254 -7.49 -2.20 -11.85
N ASN A 255 -7.15 -0.91 -11.77
CA ASN A 255 -7.92 0.10 -11.03
C ASN A 255 -8.23 -0.28 -9.55
N LYS A 256 -7.33 -1.04 -8.90
CA LYS A 256 -7.55 -1.65 -7.58
C LYS A 256 -6.34 -1.44 -6.68
N ASP A 257 -6.59 -1.22 -5.39
CA ASP A 257 -5.52 -1.14 -4.40
C ASP A 257 -4.99 -2.53 -4.01
N THR A 258 -3.70 -2.66 -3.67
CA THR A 258 -3.09 -3.94 -3.27
C THR A 258 -3.80 -4.55 -2.06
N MET A 259 -4.14 -3.76 -1.04
CA MET A 259 -4.86 -4.24 0.14
C MET A 259 -6.31 -4.57 -0.18
N GLU A 260 -6.94 -3.87 -1.13
CA GLU A 260 -8.27 -4.23 -1.62
C GLU A 260 -8.28 -5.63 -2.25
N ALA A 261 -7.30 -5.93 -3.12
CA ALA A 261 -7.13 -7.27 -3.69
C ALA A 261 -6.90 -8.34 -2.61
N ILE A 262 -5.99 -8.10 -1.67
CA ILE A 262 -5.70 -9.02 -0.55
C ILE A 262 -6.96 -9.26 0.30
N ASN A 263 -7.75 -8.22 0.58
CA ASN A 263 -8.99 -8.35 1.35
C ASN A 263 -10.04 -9.22 0.62
N VAL A 264 -10.12 -9.12 -0.71
CA VAL A 264 -11.00 -9.98 -1.50
C VAL A 264 -10.53 -11.42 -1.48
N LEU A 265 -9.23 -11.67 -1.71
CA LEU A 265 -8.64 -13.01 -1.63
C LEU A 265 -8.82 -13.64 -0.24
N SER A 266 -8.61 -12.84 0.81
CA SER A 266 -8.80 -13.27 2.20
C SER A 266 -10.24 -13.73 2.48
N LYS A 267 -11.24 -13.04 1.93
CA LYS A 267 -12.65 -13.43 2.08
C LYS A 267 -12.95 -14.75 1.36
N PHE A 268 -12.51 -14.89 0.10
CA PHE A 268 -12.72 -16.13 -0.66
C PHE A 268 -12.02 -17.33 -0.05
N LEU A 269 -10.79 -17.15 0.45
CA LEU A 269 -10.01 -18.21 1.10
C LEU A 269 -10.39 -18.45 2.57
N ARG A 270 -11.24 -17.60 3.16
CA ARG A 270 -11.61 -17.58 4.58
C ARG A 270 -10.40 -17.46 5.51
N MET A 271 -9.47 -16.59 5.17
CA MET A 271 -8.23 -16.35 5.89
C MET A 271 -8.13 -14.90 6.36
N ARG A 272 -7.19 -14.65 7.29
CA ARG A 272 -6.89 -13.28 7.73
C ARG A 272 -5.92 -12.61 6.75
N PRO A 273 -6.08 -11.32 6.43
CA PRO A 273 -5.18 -10.61 5.51
C PRO A 273 -3.69 -10.62 5.88
N ASN A 274 -3.35 -10.80 7.16
CA ASN A 274 -1.97 -10.82 7.64
C ASN A 274 -1.17 -12.07 7.26
N VAL A 275 -1.81 -13.08 6.66
CA VAL A 275 -1.13 -14.27 6.10
C VAL A 275 -0.54 -14.00 4.71
N PHE A 276 -0.92 -12.87 4.10
CA PHE A 276 -0.35 -12.38 2.85
C PHE A 276 0.81 -11.42 3.14
N SER A 277 1.81 -11.46 2.29
CA SER A 277 2.98 -10.60 2.34
C SER A 277 3.33 -10.10 0.93
N TYR A 278 3.91 -8.91 0.87
CA TYR A 278 4.26 -8.19 -0.36
C TYR A 278 5.40 -7.22 -0.09
N MET A 279 6.13 -6.82 -1.15
CA MET A 279 7.29 -5.93 -1.00
C MET A 279 6.90 -4.44 -1.03
N GLY A 280 5.76 -4.09 -1.63
CA GLY A 280 5.20 -2.75 -1.60
C GLY A 280 3.77 -2.70 -2.14
N THR A 281 3.05 -1.65 -1.80
CA THR A 281 1.75 -1.31 -2.40
C THR A 281 1.96 -0.62 -3.75
N LYS A 282 1.08 -0.85 -4.71
CA LYS A 282 1.13 -0.22 -6.05
C LYS A 282 -0.07 0.69 -6.27
N ASP A 283 0.04 1.62 -7.22
CA ASP A 283 -1.00 2.56 -7.58
C ASP A 283 -2.37 1.89 -7.78
N LYS A 284 -3.42 2.54 -7.27
CA LYS A 284 -4.80 2.09 -7.51
C LYS A 284 -5.20 2.35 -8.96
N ARG A 285 -5.15 3.60 -9.43
CA ARG A 285 -5.52 4.00 -10.80
C ARG A 285 -4.36 3.72 -11.75
N ALA A 286 -4.18 2.44 -12.05
CA ALA A 286 -3.14 1.87 -12.90
C ALA A 286 -3.50 0.41 -13.23
N ILE A 287 -2.79 -0.17 -14.20
CA ILE A 287 -2.59 -1.62 -14.29
C ILE A 287 -1.28 -1.93 -13.57
N THR A 288 -1.28 -2.86 -12.62
CA THR A 288 -0.06 -3.16 -11.87
C THR A 288 0.15 -4.64 -11.69
N VAL A 289 1.40 -5.07 -11.76
CA VAL A 289 1.83 -6.45 -11.64
C VAL A 289 2.88 -6.53 -10.53
N GLN A 290 2.65 -7.37 -9.52
CA GLN A 290 3.53 -7.49 -8.35
C GLN A 290 3.56 -8.91 -7.79
N GLU A 291 4.63 -9.26 -7.08
CA GLU A 291 4.76 -10.54 -6.38
C GLU A 291 4.02 -10.47 -5.03
N ILE A 292 3.28 -11.52 -4.70
CA ILE A 292 2.59 -11.74 -3.43
C ILE A 292 2.95 -13.12 -2.91
N ALA A 293 3.09 -13.26 -1.59
CA ALA A 293 3.26 -14.55 -0.94
C ALA A 293 2.20 -14.79 0.12
N VAL A 294 1.64 -16.01 0.16
CA VAL A 294 0.60 -16.42 1.10
C VAL A 294 0.99 -17.70 1.85
N LEU A 295 0.77 -17.71 3.16
CA LEU A 295 1.13 -18.84 4.02
C LEU A 295 0.16 -20.02 3.82
N LYS A 296 0.70 -21.19 3.44
CA LYS A 296 0.00 -22.49 3.39
C LYS A 296 -1.30 -22.49 2.58
N VAL A 297 -1.30 -21.85 1.40
CA VAL A 297 -2.37 -21.94 0.40
C VAL A 297 -1.79 -22.54 -0.86
N THR A 298 -2.48 -23.51 -1.45
CA THR A 298 -2.00 -24.20 -2.66
C THR A 298 -2.30 -23.38 -3.92
N ALA A 299 -1.50 -23.60 -4.96
CA ALA A 299 -1.62 -22.90 -6.24
C ALA A 299 -2.95 -23.20 -6.94
N GLU A 300 -3.51 -24.41 -6.82
CA GLU A 300 -4.81 -24.79 -7.40
C GLU A 300 -5.93 -23.94 -6.80
N ARG A 301 -5.89 -23.72 -5.47
CA ARG A 301 -6.88 -22.89 -4.79
C ARG A 301 -6.83 -21.45 -5.27
N LEU A 302 -5.65 -20.91 -5.51
CA LEU A 302 -5.48 -19.55 -6.03
C LEU A 302 -5.89 -19.46 -7.50
N SER A 303 -5.42 -20.38 -8.34
CA SER A 303 -5.75 -20.47 -9.76
C SER A 303 -7.27 -20.60 -9.99
N HIS A 304 -7.97 -21.39 -9.17
CA HIS A 304 -9.43 -21.52 -9.25
C HIS A 304 -10.17 -20.18 -9.07
N LEU A 305 -9.63 -19.26 -8.25
CA LEU A 305 -10.26 -17.95 -8.04
C LEU A 305 -10.29 -17.11 -9.31
N ASN A 306 -9.36 -17.29 -10.25
CA ASN A 306 -9.33 -16.52 -11.51
C ASN A 306 -10.64 -16.55 -12.31
N LYS A 307 -11.51 -17.56 -12.06
CA LYS A 307 -12.84 -17.70 -12.65
C LYS A 307 -13.87 -16.69 -12.13
N CYS A 308 -13.72 -16.20 -10.89
CA CYS A 308 -14.67 -15.29 -10.24
C CYS A 308 -14.05 -13.95 -9.81
N LEU A 309 -12.74 -13.77 -9.97
CA LEU A 309 -12.07 -12.50 -9.72
C LEU A 309 -12.34 -11.51 -10.86
N ASN A 310 -12.77 -10.31 -10.50
CA ASN A 310 -12.98 -9.19 -11.42
C ASN A 310 -11.88 -8.12 -11.26
N ASN A 311 -11.33 -7.64 -12.37
CA ASN A 311 -10.24 -6.64 -12.43
C ASN A 311 -8.93 -7.06 -11.75
N PHE A 312 -8.69 -8.36 -11.55
CA PHE A 312 -7.36 -8.89 -11.19
C PHE A 312 -7.25 -10.38 -11.49
N LYS A 313 -6.03 -10.81 -11.80
CA LYS A 313 -5.67 -12.20 -12.14
C LYS A 313 -4.44 -12.61 -11.33
N LEU A 314 -4.36 -13.92 -11.06
CA LEU A 314 -3.28 -14.55 -10.31
C LEU A 314 -2.56 -15.56 -11.21
N GLY A 315 -1.23 -15.62 -11.16
CA GLY A 315 -0.46 -16.59 -11.95
C GLY A 315 0.96 -16.74 -11.43
N ASN A 316 1.82 -17.38 -12.22
CA ASN A 316 3.25 -17.60 -11.93
C ASN A 316 3.46 -18.18 -10.52
N PHE A 317 2.71 -19.22 -10.19
CA PHE A 317 2.72 -19.79 -8.85
C PHE A 317 4.05 -20.52 -8.59
N CYS A 318 4.61 -20.39 -7.40
CA CYS A 318 5.74 -21.19 -6.95
C CYS A 318 5.74 -21.33 -5.42
N TYR A 319 6.35 -22.38 -4.89
CA TYR A 319 6.43 -22.60 -3.44
C TYR A 319 7.82 -22.22 -2.91
N LYS A 320 7.87 -21.29 -1.96
CA LYS A 320 9.12 -20.83 -1.31
C LYS A 320 9.03 -20.96 0.21
N LYS A 321 10.19 -20.92 0.88
CA LYS A 321 10.30 -21.11 2.35
C LYS A 321 10.02 -19.84 3.16
N HIS A 322 10.18 -18.66 2.57
CA HIS A 322 10.13 -17.37 3.25
C HIS A 322 8.97 -16.51 2.72
N PRO A 323 8.42 -15.58 3.53
CA PRO A 323 7.50 -14.56 3.03
C PRO A 323 8.27 -13.45 2.29
N LEU A 324 7.53 -12.55 1.64
CA LEU A 324 8.07 -11.29 1.12
C LEU A 324 8.17 -10.26 2.25
N LYS A 325 9.19 -9.40 2.25
CA LYS A 325 9.28 -8.28 3.21
C LYS A 325 9.16 -6.93 2.52
N LEU A 326 8.55 -5.99 3.24
CA LEU A 326 8.35 -4.63 2.76
C LEU A 326 9.70 -3.95 2.47
N GLY A 327 9.88 -3.45 1.25
CA GLY A 327 11.11 -2.77 0.81
C GLY A 327 12.19 -3.68 0.23
N GLU A 328 11.96 -4.99 0.06
CA GLU A 328 12.92 -5.89 -0.60
C GLU A 328 12.95 -5.77 -2.14
N LEU A 329 11.98 -5.08 -2.74
CA LEU A 329 11.97 -4.79 -4.17
C LEU A 329 13.16 -3.90 -4.56
N GLN A 330 13.72 -4.12 -5.76
CA GLN A 330 14.72 -3.22 -6.32
C GLN A 330 14.10 -1.98 -6.99
N GLY A 331 12.81 -2.01 -7.32
CA GLY A 331 12.17 -0.89 -7.99
C GLY A 331 10.87 -1.24 -8.68
N ASN A 332 10.44 -0.37 -9.59
CA ASN A 332 9.31 -0.64 -10.47
C ASN A 332 9.66 -0.17 -11.88
N HIS A 333 9.26 -0.96 -12.86
CA HIS A 333 9.28 -0.62 -14.27
C HIS A 333 7.92 -0.02 -14.64
N PHE A 334 7.95 1.11 -15.33
CA PHE A 334 6.77 1.87 -15.71
C PHE A 334 6.63 1.87 -17.23
N THR A 335 5.43 1.61 -17.73
CA THR A 335 5.01 1.97 -19.09
C THR A 335 3.91 3.02 -18.96
N VAL A 336 4.20 4.23 -19.41
CA VAL A 336 3.30 5.37 -19.28
C VAL A 336 2.97 5.93 -20.65
N VAL A 337 1.69 6.19 -20.88
CA VAL A 337 1.18 6.88 -22.06
C VAL A 337 0.67 8.24 -21.64
N ILE A 338 1.25 9.28 -22.21
CA ILE A 338 0.81 10.66 -22.06
C ILE A 338 0.01 11.01 -23.31
N ARG A 339 -1.29 11.23 -23.14
CA ARG A 339 -2.26 11.46 -24.23
C ARG A 339 -2.25 12.93 -24.66
N ASN A 340 -2.66 13.19 -25.90
CA ASN A 340 -2.83 14.52 -26.48
C ASN A 340 -1.64 15.47 -26.22
N ILE A 341 -0.43 15.05 -26.59
CA ILE A 341 0.77 15.87 -26.39
C ILE A 341 0.80 17.06 -27.37
N THR A 342 1.16 18.24 -26.87
CA THR A 342 1.30 19.45 -27.71
C THR A 342 2.73 19.71 -28.18
N GLY A 343 3.70 18.95 -27.65
CA GLY A 343 5.13 19.14 -27.94
C GLY A 343 5.53 18.64 -29.33
N THR A 344 6.44 19.33 -30.00
CA THR A 344 7.05 18.85 -31.26
C THR A 344 7.93 17.62 -31.02
N ASP A 345 8.29 16.90 -32.08
CA ASP A 345 9.19 15.75 -31.97
C ASP A 345 10.55 16.15 -31.36
N ASP A 346 11.07 17.34 -31.71
CA ASP A 346 12.30 17.89 -31.13
C ASP A 346 12.17 18.15 -29.62
N GLN A 347 11.03 18.72 -29.17
CA GLN A 347 10.80 18.95 -27.75
C GLN A 347 10.73 17.64 -26.97
N VAL A 348 10.02 16.64 -27.51
CA VAL A 348 9.93 15.31 -26.91
C VAL A 348 11.31 14.66 -26.84
N GLN A 349 12.07 14.69 -27.94
CA GLN A 349 13.41 14.14 -28.02
C GLN A 349 14.36 14.78 -27.00
N GLN A 350 14.34 16.11 -26.87
CA GLN A 350 15.15 16.84 -25.91
C GLN A 350 14.78 16.49 -24.47
N ALA A 351 13.48 16.47 -24.16
CA ALA A 351 12.98 16.16 -22.82
C ALA A 351 13.34 14.72 -22.39
N MET A 352 13.12 13.75 -23.29
CA MET A 352 13.39 12.35 -23.02
C MET A 352 14.89 12.02 -22.96
N THR A 353 15.71 12.68 -23.78
CA THR A 353 17.18 12.56 -23.70
C THR A 353 17.69 13.10 -22.37
N SER A 354 17.18 14.26 -21.94
CA SER A 354 17.53 14.84 -20.62
C SER A 354 17.13 13.93 -19.47
N LEU A 355 15.94 13.31 -19.52
CA LEU A 355 15.51 12.34 -18.50
C LEU A 355 16.41 11.10 -18.48
N ARG A 356 16.82 10.59 -19.64
CA ARG A 356 17.71 9.42 -19.76
C ARG A 356 19.12 9.71 -19.27
N GLU A 357 19.68 10.86 -19.59
CA GLU A 357 21.09 11.16 -19.33
C GLU A 357 21.31 11.73 -17.92
N THR A 358 20.49 12.72 -17.55
CA THR A 358 20.64 13.49 -16.32
C THR A 358 19.69 13.03 -15.24
N GLY A 359 18.46 12.65 -15.58
CA GLY A 359 17.43 12.23 -14.61
C GLY A 359 16.51 13.38 -14.19
N PHE A 360 15.94 13.27 -12.98
CA PHE A 360 14.97 14.22 -12.42
C PHE A 360 15.13 14.39 -10.91
N ILE A 361 14.63 15.50 -10.36
CA ILE A 361 14.67 15.76 -8.92
C ILE A 361 13.72 14.81 -8.19
N ASN A 362 14.21 14.16 -7.14
CA ASN A 362 13.56 13.06 -6.44
C ASN A 362 12.50 13.53 -5.41
N TYR A 363 11.67 14.51 -5.78
CA TYR A 363 10.60 15.02 -4.94
C TYR A 363 9.65 13.93 -4.44
N TYR A 364 9.08 14.16 -3.28
CA TYR A 364 7.84 13.48 -2.89
C TYR A 364 6.69 14.10 -3.69
N GLY A 365 6.02 13.29 -4.51
CA GLY A 365 4.90 13.76 -5.34
C GLY A 365 3.63 14.05 -4.55
N MET A 366 2.64 14.67 -5.21
CA MET A 366 1.36 15.09 -4.62
C MET A 366 0.62 13.96 -3.87
N GLN A 367 0.77 12.72 -4.30
CA GLN A 367 0.18 11.54 -3.64
C GLN A 367 0.63 11.39 -2.18
N ARG A 368 1.80 11.92 -1.81
CA ARG A 368 2.33 11.89 -0.44
C ARG A 368 1.59 12.84 0.49
N PHE A 369 1.06 13.93 -0.05
CA PHE A 369 0.41 15.02 0.70
C PHE A 369 -1.11 14.87 0.77
N GLY A 370 -1.64 13.80 0.18
CA GLY A 370 -3.08 13.52 0.11
C GLY A 370 -3.72 14.12 -1.14
N THR A 371 -4.91 13.62 -1.46
CA THR A 371 -5.71 14.09 -2.62
C THR A 371 -6.91 14.94 -2.20
N THR A 372 -7.02 15.26 -0.91
CA THR A 372 -8.10 16.06 -0.35
C THR A 372 -7.63 17.48 -0.09
N ALA A 373 -8.55 18.40 0.20
CA ALA A 373 -8.23 19.81 0.41
C ALA A 373 -7.33 20.07 1.64
N VAL A 374 -7.34 19.20 2.65
CA VAL A 374 -6.42 19.33 3.80
C VAL A 374 -5.17 18.48 3.55
N PRO A 375 -3.99 19.11 3.49
CA PRO A 375 -2.75 18.40 3.28
C PRO A 375 -2.38 17.54 4.50
N THR A 376 -1.92 16.32 4.25
CA THR A 376 -1.51 15.39 5.30
C THR A 376 -0.35 15.92 6.15
N HIS A 377 0.51 16.76 5.56
CA HIS A 377 1.68 17.31 6.25
C HIS A 377 1.31 18.32 7.34
N GLN A 378 0.15 18.98 7.25
CA GLN A 378 -0.32 19.88 8.30
C GLN A 378 -0.83 19.12 9.52
N VAL A 379 -1.51 17.99 9.30
CA VAL A 379 -1.83 17.05 10.39
C VAL A 379 -0.53 16.55 11.04
N GLY A 380 0.48 16.24 10.23
CA GLY A 380 1.81 15.85 10.71
C GLY A 380 2.47 16.93 11.58
N LYS A 381 2.43 18.19 11.14
CA LYS A 381 2.92 19.35 11.90
C LYS A 381 2.20 19.48 13.24
N ALA A 382 0.87 19.47 13.24
CA ALA A 382 0.07 19.59 14.45
C ALA A 382 0.34 18.44 15.45
N ILE A 383 0.57 17.21 14.96
CA ILE A 383 1.00 16.08 15.80
C ILE A 383 2.35 16.38 16.46
N LEU A 384 3.35 16.85 15.70
CA LEU A 384 4.69 17.11 16.21
C LEU A 384 4.75 18.28 17.19
N GLN A 385 3.80 19.23 17.09
CA GLN A 385 3.63 20.35 18.01
C GLN A 385 2.80 20.00 19.26
N ASP A 386 2.39 18.73 19.44
CA ASP A 386 1.45 18.31 20.47
C ASP A 386 0.09 19.08 20.45
N ASN A 387 -0.28 19.68 19.31
CA ASN A 387 -1.55 20.41 19.14
C ASN A 387 -2.69 19.45 18.76
N TRP A 388 -3.10 18.64 19.74
CA TRP A 388 -4.08 17.56 19.54
C TRP A 388 -5.49 18.03 19.15
N ASN A 389 -5.88 19.26 19.51
CA ASN A 389 -7.16 19.83 19.09
C ASN A 389 -7.14 20.13 17.59
N GLU A 390 -6.07 20.76 17.10
CA GLU A 390 -5.88 21.03 15.68
C GLU A 390 -5.80 19.72 14.86
N VAL A 391 -5.20 18.65 15.39
CA VAL A 391 -5.21 17.34 14.75
C VAL A 391 -6.64 16.82 14.51
N ILE A 392 -7.54 16.95 15.49
CA ILE A 392 -8.95 16.56 15.33
C ILE A 392 -9.61 17.43 14.27
N ASP A 393 -9.43 18.75 14.35
CA ASP A 393 -10.05 19.70 13.44
C ASP A 393 -9.59 19.47 12.00
N LEU A 394 -8.30 19.30 11.76
CA LEU A 394 -7.75 19.01 10.43
C LEU A 394 -8.28 17.69 9.84
N ILE A 395 -8.68 16.71 10.67
CA ILE A 395 -9.24 15.44 10.20
C ILE A 395 -10.77 15.50 10.01
N LEU A 396 -11.50 16.19 10.89
CA LEU A 396 -12.96 16.12 10.96
C LEU A 396 -13.69 17.40 10.51
N LYS A 397 -13.00 18.53 10.32
CA LYS A 397 -13.63 19.79 9.90
C LYS A 397 -14.15 19.68 8.45
N PRO A 398 -15.41 20.13 8.19
CA PRO A 398 -15.94 20.26 6.84
C PRO A 398 -15.00 21.06 5.94
N ARG A 399 -14.90 20.65 4.68
CA ARG A 399 -14.02 21.30 3.71
C ARG A 399 -14.65 21.29 2.31
N PRO A 400 -14.40 22.33 1.50
CA PRO A 400 -14.78 22.33 0.10
C PRO A 400 -13.93 21.32 -0.69
N GLY A 401 -14.50 20.72 -1.73
CA GLY A 401 -13.78 19.83 -2.64
C GLY A 401 -14.55 18.56 -3.02
N ALA A 402 -13.98 17.78 -3.93
CA ALA A 402 -14.53 16.53 -4.45
C ALA A 402 -14.40 15.37 -3.44
N GLU A 403 -15.03 15.50 -2.27
CA GLU A 403 -15.12 14.44 -1.28
C GLU A 403 -16.32 13.53 -1.53
N LYS A 404 -16.24 12.29 -1.06
CA LYS A 404 -17.37 11.36 -1.13
C LYS A 404 -18.51 11.91 -0.27
N GLY A 405 -19.74 11.93 -0.79
CA GLY A 405 -20.87 12.58 -0.11
C GLY A 405 -21.17 12.07 1.31
N TYR A 406 -20.86 10.82 1.63
CA TYR A 406 -20.99 10.32 3.01
C TYR A 406 -19.97 10.94 3.98
N MET A 407 -18.79 11.31 3.48
CA MET A 407 -17.73 11.94 4.29
C MET A 407 -18.11 13.38 4.62
N VAL A 408 -18.65 14.10 3.64
CA VAL A 408 -19.18 15.46 3.83
C VAL A 408 -20.23 15.47 4.94
N LYS A 409 -21.26 14.60 4.83
CA LYS A 409 -22.30 14.45 5.85
C LYS A 409 -21.76 14.11 7.25
N CYS A 410 -20.73 13.26 7.32
CA CYS A 410 -20.08 12.91 8.59
C CYS A 410 -19.42 14.13 9.25
N ARG A 411 -18.72 14.96 8.46
CA ARG A 411 -18.02 16.13 8.96
C ARG A 411 -18.95 17.28 9.30
N GLU A 412 -20.01 17.48 8.52
CA GLU A 412 -21.08 18.43 8.82
C GLU A 412 -21.76 18.08 10.15
N GLU A 413 -22.13 16.81 10.34
CA GLU A 413 -22.72 16.33 11.60
C GLU A 413 -21.76 16.52 12.78
N TRP A 414 -20.47 16.25 12.60
CA TRP A 414 -19.45 16.52 13.62
C TRP A 414 -19.36 18.01 13.95
N ALA A 415 -19.33 18.88 12.95
CA ALA A 415 -19.25 20.33 13.14
C ALA A 415 -20.45 20.89 13.92
N GLN A 416 -21.65 20.36 13.67
CA GLN A 416 -22.89 20.82 14.33
C GLN A 416 -23.04 20.24 15.75
N SER A 417 -22.91 18.92 15.90
CA SER A 417 -23.25 18.23 17.15
C SER A 417 -22.08 18.10 18.10
N GLN A 418 -20.84 18.06 17.58
CA GLN A 418 -19.64 17.63 18.31
C GLN A 418 -19.80 16.27 19.02
N ASP A 419 -20.77 15.46 18.59
CA ASP A 419 -21.05 14.12 19.09
C ASP A 419 -20.40 13.06 18.18
N PRO A 420 -19.44 12.27 18.69
CA PRO A 420 -18.81 11.23 17.90
C PRO A 420 -19.78 10.14 17.42
N GLU A 421 -20.83 9.82 18.20
CA GLU A 421 -21.77 8.75 17.85
C GLU A 421 -22.72 9.16 16.73
N ALA A 422 -23.25 10.39 16.78
CA ALA A 422 -24.05 10.97 15.70
C ALA A 422 -23.26 11.00 14.37
N ALA A 423 -22.02 11.47 14.39
CA ALA A 423 -21.17 11.50 13.19
C ALA A 423 -20.86 10.09 12.66
N LEU A 424 -20.57 9.12 13.54
CA LEU A 424 -20.31 7.72 13.15
C LEU A 424 -21.50 7.05 12.45
N LYS A 425 -22.74 7.45 12.75
CA LYS A 425 -23.94 6.92 12.09
C LYS A 425 -24.01 7.33 10.60
N LYS A 426 -23.34 8.41 10.20
CA LYS A 426 -23.31 8.88 8.81
C LYS A 426 -22.29 8.13 7.94
N LEU A 427 -21.37 7.38 8.56
CA LEU A 427 -20.32 6.64 7.83
C LEU A 427 -20.77 5.22 7.46
N PRO A 428 -20.90 4.89 6.14
CA PRO A 428 -21.21 3.53 5.70
C PRO A 428 -20.04 2.58 5.95
N VAL A 429 -18.80 3.08 5.87
CA VAL A 429 -17.57 2.32 6.12
C VAL A 429 -16.87 2.91 7.32
N LYS A 430 -17.10 2.32 8.50
CA LYS A 430 -16.51 2.83 9.74
C LYS A 430 -15.01 2.56 9.86
N ARG A 431 -14.39 1.73 9.01
CA ARG A 431 -12.96 1.39 9.05
C ARG A 431 -12.03 2.41 8.36
N CYS A 432 -12.50 3.64 8.13
CA CYS A 432 -11.65 4.76 7.72
C CYS A 432 -11.01 5.46 8.92
N VAL A 433 -10.09 6.41 8.66
CA VAL A 433 -9.40 7.18 9.70
C VAL A 433 -10.38 7.98 10.53
N GLU A 434 -11.33 8.67 9.91
CA GLU A 434 -12.36 9.46 10.58
C GLU A 434 -13.22 8.58 11.49
N GLY A 435 -13.66 7.42 11.00
CA GLY A 435 -14.46 6.47 11.79
C GLY A 435 -13.67 5.82 12.93
N GLN A 436 -12.36 5.66 12.81
CA GLN A 436 -11.51 5.19 13.91
C GLN A 436 -11.30 6.27 14.96
N LEU A 437 -11.05 7.52 14.53
CA LEU A 437 -10.91 8.67 15.41
C LEU A 437 -12.20 8.92 16.19
N LEU A 438 -13.36 8.99 15.52
CA LEU A 438 -14.65 9.20 16.16
C LEU A 438 -14.98 8.08 17.16
N ARG A 439 -14.64 6.82 16.86
CA ARG A 439 -14.78 5.73 17.85
C ARG A 439 -13.88 5.93 19.06
N GLY A 440 -12.63 6.35 18.84
CA GLY A 440 -11.73 6.70 19.93
C GLY A 440 -12.30 7.84 20.78
N LEU A 441 -12.85 8.88 20.14
CA LEU A 441 -13.44 10.03 20.83
C LEU A 441 -14.71 9.65 21.62
N SER A 442 -15.55 8.74 21.09
CA SER A 442 -16.69 8.18 21.83
C SER A 442 -16.25 7.40 23.08
N MET A 443 -15.16 6.62 22.99
CA MET A 443 -14.68 5.79 24.09
C MET A 443 -13.90 6.57 25.17
N TYR A 444 -13.07 7.54 24.78
CA TYR A 444 -12.12 8.20 25.68
C TYR A 444 -12.42 9.68 25.92
N GLY A 445 -13.34 10.28 25.15
CA GLY A 445 -13.70 11.68 25.22
C GLY A 445 -12.61 12.64 24.73
N LYS A 446 -12.96 13.92 24.63
CA LYS A 446 -12.06 15.00 24.18
C LYS A 446 -10.93 15.32 25.18
N LYS A 447 -11.02 14.84 26.41
CA LYS A 447 -9.96 15.04 27.44
C LYS A 447 -8.74 14.14 27.22
N ASN A 448 -8.87 13.06 26.44
CA ASN A 448 -7.79 12.11 26.17
C ASN A 448 -7.66 11.81 24.67
N ILE A 449 -7.40 12.86 23.90
CA ILE A 449 -7.30 12.82 22.44
C ILE A 449 -6.17 11.88 21.99
N ILE A 450 -5.05 11.84 22.72
CA ILE A 450 -3.90 10.99 22.37
C ILE A 450 -4.33 9.52 22.33
N THR A 451 -5.07 9.06 23.34
CA THR A 451 -5.57 7.68 23.39
C THR A 451 -6.67 7.43 22.36
N ALA A 452 -7.55 8.41 22.13
CA ALA A 452 -8.56 8.35 21.07
C ALA A 452 -7.92 8.21 19.68
N PHE A 453 -6.90 9.01 19.38
CA PHE A 453 -6.17 8.98 18.13
C PHE A 453 -5.37 7.67 17.96
N ALA A 454 -4.86 7.10 19.05
CA ALA A 454 -4.15 5.81 19.03
C ALA A 454 -5.00 4.61 18.56
N MET A 455 -6.33 4.75 18.49
CA MET A 455 -7.23 3.77 17.85
C MET A 455 -7.02 3.65 16.34
N ILE A 456 -6.43 4.67 15.70
CA ILE A 456 -6.01 4.61 14.31
C ILE A 456 -4.77 3.70 14.21
N PRO A 457 -4.74 2.74 13.26
CA PRO A 457 -3.59 1.88 13.02
C PRO A 457 -2.30 2.68 12.91
N ARG A 458 -1.25 2.20 13.58
CA ARG A 458 0.05 2.88 13.68
C ARG A 458 0.57 3.38 12.33
N ASN A 459 0.50 2.56 11.28
CA ASN A 459 0.99 2.93 9.95
C ASN A 459 0.29 4.19 9.40
N ASN A 460 -1.03 4.30 9.56
CA ASN A 460 -1.79 5.46 9.11
C ASN A 460 -1.42 6.72 9.92
N ARG A 461 -1.17 6.58 11.23
CA ARG A 461 -0.70 7.70 12.07
C ARG A 461 0.68 8.19 11.63
N LEU A 462 1.61 7.27 11.37
CA LEU A 462 2.96 7.60 10.91
C LEU A 462 2.98 8.29 9.54
N MET A 463 1.99 8.03 8.68
CA MET A 463 1.91 8.70 7.38
C MET A 463 1.82 10.22 7.50
N TYR A 464 1.16 10.76 8.54
CA TYR A 464 1.05 12.20 8.76
C TYR A 464 2.41 12.83 9.09
N ILE A 465 3.11 12.36 10.12
CA ILE A 465 4.41 12.90 10.50
C ILE A 465 5.48 12.69 9.42
N HIS A 466 5.45 11.55 8.70
CA HIS A 466 6.36 11.34 7.58
C HIS A 466 6.03 12.23 6.38
N SER A 467 4.77 12.65 6.19
CA SER A 467 4.42 13.63 5.15
C SER A 467 4.93 15.03 5.50
N TYR A 468 5.01 15.39 6.79
CA TYR A 468 5.69 16.63 7.23
C TYR A 468 7.20 16.57 6.93
N GLN A 469 7.88 15.47 7.25
CA GLN A 469 9.29 15.29 6.84
C GLN A 469 9.47 15.41 5.32
N SER A 470 8.52 14.86 4.54
CA SER A 470 8.53 14.93 3.08
C SER A 470 8.39 16.37 2.57
N PHE A 471 7.53 17.18 3.21
CA PHE A 471 7.33 18.60 2.88
C PHE A 471 8.59 19.43 3.17
N MET A 472 9.20 19.23 4.35
CA MET A 472 10.49 19.84 4.70
C MET A 472 11.57 19.48 3.69
N TRP A 473 11.66 18.20 3.35
CA TRP A 473 12.65 17.71 2.39
C TRP A 473 12.48 18.32 0.99
N ASN A 474 11.26 18.34 0.45
CA ASN A 474 10.98 18.99 -0.84
C ASN A 474 11.43 20.45 -0.84
N THR A 475 11.05 21.20 0.20
CA THR A 475 11.41 22.62 0.35
C THR A 475 12.92 22.83 0.41
N MET A 476 13.63 22.02 1.20
CA MET A 476 15.08 22.14 1.36
C MET A 476 15.84 21.69 0.11
N VAL A 477 15.35 20.70 -0.62
CA VAL A 477 15.93 20.30 -1.92
C VAL A 477 15.74 21.41 -2.95
N SER A 478 14.56 22.04 -3.03
CA SER A 478 14.36 23.20 -3.90
C SER A 478 15.35 24.32 -3.61
N ARG A 479 15.57 24.66 -2.33
CA ARG A 479 16.60 25.63 -1.92
C ARG A 479 18.01 25.19 -2.28
N ARG A 480 18.34 23.90 -2.10
CA ARG A 480 19.66 23.33 -2.45
C ARG A 480 19.95 23.43 -3.95
N ILE A 481 18.96 23.14 -4.79
CA ILE A 481 19.10 23.21 -6.25
C ILE A 481 19.19 24.68 -6.69
N GLU A 482 18.43 25.58 -6.08
CA GLU A 482 18.51 27.02 -6.35
C GLU A 482 19.88 27.62 -6.02
N ALA A 483 20.45 27.23 -4.88
CA ALA A 483 21.67 27.84 -4.37
C ALA A 483 22.95 27.36 -5.09
N PHE A 484 23.01 26.09 -5.51
CA PHE A 484 24.25 25.49 -6.02
C PHE A 484 24.08 24.73 -7.34
N GLY A 485 22.87 24.65 -7.89
CA GLY A 485 22.59 23.91 -9.12
C GLY A 485 22.82 22.40 -8.99
N LEU A 486 23.12 21.77 -10.13
CA LEU A 486 23.23 20.31 -10.30
C LEU A 486 24.68 19.79 -10.11
N LYS A 487 25.47 20.42 -9.26
CA LYS A 487 26.83 19.98 -8.92
C LYS A 487 26.93 19.62 -7.45
N ALA A 488 27.73 18.62 -7.12
CA ALA A 488 28.11 18.37 -5.73
C ALA A 488 29.00 19.51 -5.23
N VAL A 489 28.81 19.93 -3.99
CA VAL A 489 29.58 21.02 -3.37
C VAL A 489 30.09 20.61 -1.99
N GLU A 490 31.10 21.33 -1.49
CA GLU A 490 31.57 21.17 -0.13
C GLU A 490 30.41 21.34 0.86
N GLY A 491 30.32 20.41 1.81
CA GLY A 491 29.28 20.41 2.83
C GLY A 491 28.01 19.62 2.48
N ASP A 492 27.87 19.14 1.23
CA ASP A 492 26.84 18.16 0.86
C ASP A 492 27.04 16.84 1.62
N LEU A 493 25.99 16.02 1.69
CA LEU A 493 26.05 14.69 2.30
C LEU A 493 26.05 13.61 1.22
N VAL A 494 26.83 12.55 1.45
CA VAL A 494 26.82 11.31 0.66
C VAL A 494 26.71 10.09 1.58
N LEU A 495 26.28 8.94 1.05
CA LEU A 495 26.21 7.69 1.81
C LEU A 495 27.41 6.79 1.51
N ARG A 496 28.18 6.43 2.55
CA ARG A 496 29.29 5.47 2.50
C ARG A 496 28.91 4.23 3.31
N GLY A 497 28.64 3.10 2.65
CA GLY A 497 28.25 1.86 3.32
C GLY A 497 27.02 2.01 4.24
N GLY A 498 26.10 2.93 3.91
CA GLY A 498 24.89 3.23 4.69
C GLY A 498 25.04 4.33 5.75
N THR A 499 26.26 4.83 6.00
CA THR A 499 26.50 5.97 6.90
C THR A 499 26.63 7.26 6.11
N ALA A 500 25.97 8.33 6.56
CA ALA A 500 26.11 9.65 5.93
C ALA A 500 27.42 10.32 6.33
N SER A 501 28.11 10.91 5.36
CA SER A 501 29.33 11.68 5.53
C SER A 501 29.25 13.01 4.79
N VAL A 502 29.81 14.05 5.37
CA VAL A 502 29.94 15.37 4.74
C VAL A 502 31.06 15.34 3.70
N LEU A 503 30.83 15.92 2.53
CA LEU A 503 31.84 16.07 1.49
C LEU A 503 32.79 17.23 1.79
N SER A 504 34.09 16.96 1.67
CA SER A 504 35.12 18.00 1.57
C SER A 504 35.17 18.63 0.17
N ALA A 505 35.82 19.78 0.02
CA ALA A 505 35.97 20.46 -1.28
C ALA A 505 36.60 19.56 -2.35
N ALA A 506 37.65 18.80 -2.00
CA ALA A 506 38.32 17.90 -2.94
C ALA A 506 37.43 16.71 -3.36
N GLU A 507 36.61 16.18 -2.44
CA GLU A 507 35.70 15.09 -2.76
C GLU A 507 34.49 15.57 -3.57
N ALA A 508 34.06 16.82 -3.39
CA ALA A 508 32.95 17.38 -4.15
C ALA A 508 33.22 17.41 -5.67
N GLU A 509 34.47 17.58 -6.08
CA GLU A 509 34.85 17.56 -7.50
C GLU A 509 34.73 16.17 -8.15
N THR A 510 34.87 15.09 -7.38
CA THR A 510 34.82 13.72 -7.89
C THR A 510 33.43 13.11 -7.83
N HIS A 511 32.53 13.65 -7.01
CA HIS A 511 31.20 13.10 -6.80
C HIS A 511 30.18 13.67 -7.79
N SER A 512 29.25 12.81 -8.21
CA SER A 512 28.10 13.24 -9.00
C SER A 512 27.00 13.77 -8.07
N ILE A 513 26.16 14.67 -8.60
CA ILE A 513 24.92 15.10 -7.94
C ILE A 513 23.99 13.92 -7.59
N GLN A 514 24.14 12.79 -8.30
CA GLN A 514 23.37 11.55 -8.08
C GLN A 514 23.74 10.86 -6.76
N ASP A 515 24.91 11.13 -6.20
CA ASP A 515 25.39 10.57 -4.93
C ASP A 515 24.98 11.42 -3.73
N VAL A 516 24.64 12.68 -3.97
CA VAL A 516 24.22 13.63 -2.95
C VAL A 516 22.88 13.23 -2.36
N VAL A 517 22.83 13.20 -1.03
CA VAL A 517 21.64 12.94 -0.23
C VAL A 517 21.28 14.14 0.64
N MET A 518 20.00 14.31 0.91
CA MET A 518 19.48 15.29 1.86
C MET A 518 18.70 14.56 2.96
N PRO A 519 18.78 15.03 4.22
CA PRO A 519 18.15 14.36 5.34
C PRO A 519 16.64 14.69 5.42
N LEU A 520 15.84 13.68 5.75
CA LEU A 520 14.54 13.86 6.37
C LEU A 520 14.79 14.22 7.84
N PRO A 521 14.20 15.32 8.35
CA PRO A 521 14.54 15.83 9.68
C PRO A 521 14.20 14.82 10.77
N GLY A 522 15.12 14.63 11.72
CA GLY A 522 15.00 13.66 12.80
C GLY A 522 16.17 13.73 13.79
N PHE A 523 16.11 12.92 14.84
CA PHE A 523 17.09 12.95 15.93
C PHE A 523 18.38 12.13 15.66
N ASP A 524 18.42 11.34 14.58
CA ASP A 524 19.50 10.41 14.23
C ASP A 524 20.07 10.70 12.82
N VAL A 525 20.07 11.98 12.44
CA VAL A 525 20.60 12.45 11.16
C VAL A 525 21.57 13.62 11.34
N ILE A 526 22.55 13.72 10.44
CA ILE A 526 23.37 14.90 10.26
C ILE A 526 22.80 15.78 9.16
N TYR A 527 23.07 17.07 9.23
CA TYR A 527 22.64 18.06 8.25
C TYR A 527 23.83 18.57 7.42
N PRO A 528 23.61 18.99 6.17
CA PRO A 528 24.65 19.62 5.36
C PRO A 528 25.26 20.83 6.07
N THR A 529 26.57 21.07 5.92
CA THR A 529 27.27 22.13 6.68
C THR A 529 27.17 23.51 6.04
N HIS A 530 26.81 23.59 4.76
CA HIS A 530 26.57 24.85 4.05
C HIS A 530 25.23 25.51 4.45
N HIS A 531 24.96 26.71 3.95
CA HIS A 531 23.81 27.54 4.38
C HIS A 531 22.42 26.86 4.28
N VAL A 532 22.21 25.91 3.37
CA VAL A 532 20.94 25.15 3.30
C VAL A 532 20.69 24.34 4.57
N GLY A 533 21.73 23.84 5.25
CA GLY A 533 21.60 23.17 6.54
C GLY A 533 21.07 24.11 7.63
N LYS A 534 21.49 25.37 7.63
CA LYS A 534 20.90 26.41 8.50
C LYS A 534 19.44 26.67 8.16
N GLY A 535 19.07 26.58 6.88
CA GLY A 535 17.70 26.67 6.41
C GLY A 535 16.74 25.61 7.00
N TYR A 536 17.22 24.42 7.36
CA TYR A 536 16.42 23.44 8.11
C TYR A 536 16.06 23.96 9.50
N ARG A 537 17.04 24.52 10.22
CA ARG A 537 16.84 25.07 11.57
C ARG A 537 15.83 26.22 11.52
N GLU A 538 16.01 27.16 10.61
CA GLU A 538 15.08 28.29 10.42
C GLU A 538 13.64 27.81 10.18
N LYS A 539 13.45 26.84 9.28
CA LYS A 539 12.11 26.36 8.91
C LYS A 539 11.45 25.54 10.02
N LEU A 540 12.20 24.69 10.71
CA LEU A 540 11.70 23.92 11.86
C LEU A 540 11.36 24.85 13.03
N SER A 541 12.22 25.83 13.32
CA SER A 541 11.95 26.81 14.38
C SER A 541 10.75 27.69 14.08
N ALA A 542 10.50 28.05 12.81
CA ALA A 542 9.28 28.73 12.39
C ALA A 542 8.00 27.89 12.61
N ASP A 543 8.14 26.57 12.70
CA ASP A 543 7.08 25.63 13.07
C ASP A 543 7.13 25.25 14.56
N ASN A 544 7.87 25.97 15.39
CA ASN A 544 8.07 25.69 16.83
C ASN A 544 8.64 24.29 17.12
N LEU A 545 9.45 23.76 16.19
CA LEU A 545 10.15 22.48 16.35
C LEU A 545 11.65 22.72 16.51
N ASP A 546 12.26 21.95 17.40
CA ASP A 546 13.70 22.00 17.64
C ASP A 546 14.44 20.93 16.81
N ILE A 547 15.33 21.38 15.93
CA ILE A 547 16.15 20.51 15.09
C ILE A 547 17.10 19.64 15.90
N ASP A 548 17.59 20.12 17.04
CA ASP A 548 18.56 19.42 17.89
C ASP A 548 17.86 18.36 18.76
N ASN A 549 16.53 18.47 18.93
CA ASN A 549 15.72 17.54 19.71
C ASN A 549 14.38 17.20 19.03
N MET A 550 14.46 16.45 17.93
CA MET A 550 13.28 15.92 17.21
C MET A 550 12.62 14.70 17.91
N ARG A 551 12.83 14.52 19.22
CA ARG A 551 12.14 13.48 20.01
C ARG A 551 10.78 13.99 20.44
N HIS A 552 9.78 13.14 20.29
CA HIS A 552 8.42 13.46 20.68
C HIS A 552 8.05 12.78 22.00
N ARG A 553 7.26 13.44 22.85
CA ARG A 553 6.83 12.89 24.15
C ARG A 553 6.17 11.52 24.01
N VAL A 554 5.34 11.37 22.97
CA VAL A 554 4.80 10.08 22.54
C VAL A 554 5.82 9.38 21.63
N ARG A 555 6.37 8.25 22.10
CA ARG A 555 7.42 7.46 21.40
C ARG A 555 7.08 7.14 19.94
N ASP A 556 5.81 6.86 19.64
CA ASP A 556 5.37 6.53 18.28
C ASP A 556 5.63 7.66 17.27
N TYR A 557 5.72 8.92 17.71
CA TYR A 557 5.90 10.09 16.84
C TYR A 557 7.31 10.66 16.89
N SER A 558 8.24 10.00 17.59
CA SER A 558 9.66 10.36 17.56
C SER A 558 10.27 9.96 16.21
N LEU A 559 10.85 10.93 15.51
CA LEU A 559 11.37 10.75 14.16
C LEU A 559 12.89 10.56 14.19
N ALA A 560 13.38 9.37 13.85
CA ALA A 560 14.82 9.15 13.71
C ALA A 560 15.41 9.96 12.55
N GLY A 561 14.63 10.16 11.48
CA GLY A 561 15.12 10.72 10.22
C GLY A 561 15.66 9.63 9.31
N ALA A 562 16.02 10.00 8.08
CA ALA A 562 16.66 9.13 7.10
C ALA A 562 17.28 9.99 5.99
N TYR A 563 18.07 9.39 5.11
CA TYR A 563 18.67 10.09 3.97
C TYR A 563 17.97 9.71 2.67
N ARG A 564 17.84 10.67 1.77
CA ARG A 564 17.23 10.48 0.45
C ARG A 564 18.07 11.19 -0.61
N ARG A 565 18.37 10.49 -1.71
CA ARG A 565 19.06 11.05 -2.88
C ARG A 565 18.25 12.19 -3.48
N ILE A 566 18.91 13.29 -3.83
CA ILE A 566 18.24 14.49 -4.36
C ILE A 566 17.82 14.32 -5.81
N LEU A 567 18.56 13.52 -6.58
CA LEU A 567 18.36 13.31 -8.01
C LEU A 567 18.33 11.81 -8.29
N ILE A 568 17.42 11.39 -9.17
CA ILE A 568 17.32 10.00 -9.63
C ILE A 568 17.47 9.97 -11.15
N LYS A 569 18.39 9.11 -11.60
CA LYS A 569 18.52 8.72 -13.00
C LYS A 569 17.74 7.41 -13.23
N PRO A 570 16.67 7.41 -14.03
CA PRO A 570 15.98 6.18 -14.39
C PRO A 570 16.87 5.25 -15.22
N SER A 571 16.66 3.94 -15.10
CA SER A 571 17.25 2.96 -16.02
C SER A 571 16.22 2.55 -17.09
N ASP A 572 16.70 1.86 -18.14
CA ASP A 572 15.86 1.25 -19.19
C ASP A 572 14.91 2.25 -19.89
N VAL A 573 15.37 3.49 -20.08
CA VAL A 573 14.54 4.56 -20.66
C VAL A 573 14.37 4.37 -22.16
N SER A 574 13.14 4.15 -22.62
CA SER A 574 12.77 4.15 -24.04
C SER A 574 11.48 4.94 -24.26
N TRP A 575 11.25 5.41 -25.49
CA TRP A 575 10.04 6.16 -25.84
C TRP A 575 9.69 6.04 -27.31
N GLU A 576 8.42 6.27 -27.60
CA GLU A 576 7.87 6.40 -28.94
C GLU A 576 6.73 7.42 -28.94
N VAL A 577 6.59 8.14 -30.07
CA VAL A 577 5.43 9.00 -30.32
C VAL A 577 4.43 8.21 -31.17
N ILE A 578 3.20 8.10 -30.67
CA ILE A 578 2.13 7.32 -31.27
C ILE A 578 1.05 8.26 -31.77
N ASN A 579 0.63 8.09 -33.01
CA ASN A 579 -0.52 8.78 -33.59
C ASN A 579 -1.80 7.96 -33.37
N TYR A 580 -2.88 8.62 -32.92
CA TYR A 580 -4.17 7.98 -32.65
C TYR A 580 -5.35 8.93 -32.86
N ASP A 581 -6.54 8.36 -33.08
CA ASP A 581 -7.76 9.12 -33.34
C ASP A 581 -8.80 9.04 -32.22
N ASP A 582 -8.95 7.87 -31.58
CA ASP A 582 -9.94 7.63 -30.52
C ASP A 582 -9.24 7.50 -29.15
N PRO A 583 -9.54 8.37 -28.17
CA PRO A 583 -8.98 8.30 -26.81
C PRO A 583 -9.26 6.97 -26.08
N ARG A 584 -10.30 6.25 -26.47
CA ARG A 584 -10.74 5.03 -25.79
C ARG A 584 -9.89 3.81 -26.13
N ILE A 585 -9.10 3.84 -27.21
CA ILE A 585 -8.28 2.70 -27.62
C ILE A 585 -7.12 2.49 -26.63
N SER A 586 -6.75 1.23 -26.40
CA SER A 586 -5.55 0.92 -25.61
C SER A 586 -4.32 1.19 -26.46
N LEU A 587 -3.34 1.92 -25.90
CA LEU A 587 -2.04 2.14 -26.52
C LEU A 587 -0.93 1.30 -25.87
N VAL A 588 -1.29 0.37 -24.98
CA VAL A 588 -0.38 -0.53 -24.29
C VAL A 588 -0.91 -1.95 -24.41
N HIS A 589 -0.02 -2.89 -24.74
CA HIS A 589 -0.32 -4.31 -24.76
C HIS A 589 -0.03 -4.91 -23.38
N THR A 590 -1.10 -5.19 -22.62
CA THR A 590 -1.05 -5.66 -21.24
C THR A 590 -0.66 -7.13 -21.14
N ASP A 591 -0.23 -7.56 -19.95
CA ASP A 591 0.15 -8.95 -19.69
C ASP A 591 -1.04 -9.92 -19.87
N VAL A 592 -2.25 -9.52 -19.48
CA VAL A 592 -3.46 -10.34 -19.66
C VAL A 592 -3.85 -10.46 -21.13
N GLU A 593 -3.80 -9.37 -21.89
CA GLU A 593 -4.06 -9.41 -23.34
C GLU A 593 -3.07 -10.35 -24.06
N LYS A 594 -1.79 -10.32 -23.68
CA LYS A 594 -0.76 -11.26 -24.20
C LYS A 594 -1.06 -12.71 -23.84
N LEU A 595 -1.50 -12.97 -22.61
CA LEU A 595 -1.86 -14.31 -22.14
C LEU A 595 -3.11 -14.88 -22.84
N GLU A 596 -4.00 -14.01 -23.27
CA GLU A 596 -5.21 -14.38 -24.01
C GLU A 596 -4.99 -14.39 -25.54
N ASP A 597 -3.73 -14.33 -25.99
CA ASP A 597 -3.33 -14.28 -27.40
C ASP A 597 -4.04 -13.16 -28.20
N GLN A 598 -4.34 -12.03 -27.54
CA GLN A 598 -4.93 -10.88 -28.22
C GLN A 598 -3.90 -10.18 -29.11
N PRO A 599 -4.32 -9.64 -30.27
CA PRO A 599 -3.40 -8.95 -31.17
C PRO A 599 -2.86 -7.67 -30.53
N PRO A 600 -1.58 -7.32 -30.78
CA PRO A 600 -1.02 -6.06 -30.30
C PRO A 600 -1.75 -4.86 -30.92
N PRO A 601 -1.83 -3.71 -30.21
CA PRO A 601 -2.43 -2.51 -30.74
C PRO A 601 -1.67 -2.03 -31.99
N VAL A 602 -2.41 -1.77 -33.07
CA VAL A 602 -1.86 -1.22 -34.31
C VAL A 602 -2.00 0.29 -34.27
N PHE A 603 -0.91 0.99 -34.57
CA PHE A 603 -0.86 2.45 -34.55
C PHE A 603 -0.92 3.01 -35.97
N ASN A 604 -1.66 4.11 -36.14
CA ASN A 604 -1.76 4.78 -37.43
C ASN A 604 -0.45 5.55 -37.71
N LYS A 605 -0.10 5.71 -39.00
CA LYS A 605 1.04 6.56 -39.39
C LYS A 605 0.75 8.04 -39.14
N GLU A 606 -0.50 8.44 -39.27
CA GLU A 606 -1.01 9.79 -39.01
C GLU A 606 -2.29 9.66 -38.17
N GLY A 607 -2.60 10.67 -37.36
CA GLY A 607 -3.78 10.65 -36.51
C GLY A 607 -4.11 12.04 -35.99
N LYS A 608 -5.35 12.22 -35.54
CA LYS A 608 -5.87 13.48 -35.00
C LYS A 608 -5.09 13.92 -33.75
N TYR A 609 -4.64 12.96 -32.94
CA TYR A 609 -3.93 13.18 -31.69
C TYR A 609 -2.59 12.47 -31.67
N ARG A 610 -1.69 12.98 -30.84
CA ARG A 610 -0.35 12.42 -30.57
C ARG A 610 -0.26 12.00 -29.12
N ALA A 611 0.36 10.86 -28.85
CA ALA A 611 0.67 10.37 -27.52
C ALA A 611 2.15 10.08 -27.38
N LEU A 612 2.72 10.36 -26.21
CA LEU A 612 4.07 9.94 -25.84
C LEU A 612 3.96 8.67 -24.99
N ARG A 613 4.40 7.53 -25.53
CA ARG A 613 4.61 6.32 -24.74
C ARG A 613 6.06 6.29 -24.28
N MET A 614 6.27 6.15 -22.99
CA MET A 614 7.58 6.10 -22.36
C MET A 614 7.67 4.88 -21.43
N GLU A 615 8.83 4.23 -21.44
CA GLU A 615 9.17 3.13 -20.55
C GLU A 615 10.43 3.46 -19.78
N PHE A 616 10.45 3.17 -18.48
CA PHE A 616 11.60 3.44 -17.61
C PHE A 616 11.46 2.71 -16.27
N SER A 617 12.59 2.39 -15.65
CA SER A 617 12.66 1.75 -14.33
C SER A 617 13.10 2.75 -13.26
N LEU A 618 12.43 2.74 -12.11
CA LEU A 618 12.77 3.59 -10.95
C LEU A 618 13.05 2.76 -9.70
N PRO A 619 14.01 3.18 -8.85
CA PRO A 619 14.25 2.55 -7.55
C PRO A 619 13.07 2.76 -6.59
N PRO A 620 13.03 2.04 -5.45
CA PRO A 620 11.93 2.12 -4.51
C PRO A 620 11.87 3.51 -3.88
N SER A 621 10.70 3.88 -3.36
CA SER A 621 10.46 5.22 -2.79
C SER A 621 10.64 6.37 -3.78
N THR A 622 10.47 6.12 -5.08
CA THR A 622 10.54 7.13 -6.15
C THR A 622 9.18 7.29 -6.82
N TYR A 623 8.84 8.50 -7.26
CA TYR A 623 7.53 8.83 -7.84
C TYR A 623 7.63 9.02 -9.34
N ALA A 624 6.99 8.15 -10.13
CA ALA A 624 6.95 8.28 -11.58
C ALA A 624 6.32 9.60 -12.05
N THR A 625 5.37 10.16 -11.28
CA THR A 625 4.81 11.49 -11.57
C THR A 625 5.86 12.59 -11.56
N MET A 626 6.94 12.48 -10.79
CA MET A 626 8.02 13.47 -10.78
C MET A 626 8.94 13.34 -12.00
N ALA A 627 9.13 12.13 -12.53
CA ALA A 627 9.80 11.93 -13.82
C ALA A 627 8.97 12.50 -14.98
N ILE A 628 7.65 12.27 -14.96
CA ILE A 628 6.72 12.82 -15.96
C ILE A 628 6.65 14.35 -15.86
N ARG A 629 6.63 14.89 -14.64
CA ARG A 629 6.69 16.33 -14.38
C ARG A 629 7.93 16.95 -15.02
N GLU A 630 9.09 16.31 -14.89
CA GLU A 630 10.33 16.76 -15.53
C GLU A 630 10.22 16.80 -17.05
N VAL A 631 9.59 15.79 -17.67
CA VAL A 631 9.40 15.73 -19.13
C VAL A 631 8.42 16.78 -19.65
N LEU A 632 7.31 17.02 -18.96
CA LEU A 632 6.28 17.96 -19.40
C LEU A 632 6.58 19.40 -18.99
N LYS A 633 7.37 19.59 -17.92
CA LYS A 633 7.54 20.85 -17.19
C LYS A 633 6.24 21.54 -16.84
N MET A 634 5.27 20.74 -16.43
CA MET A 634 3.94 21.19 -16.02
C MET A 634 3.55 20.59 -14.68
N ASP A 635 2.68 21.31 -13.97
CA ASP A 635 2.10 20.84 -12.72
C ASP A 635 1.32 19.54 -12.94
N THR A 636 1.68 18.51 -12.17
CA THR A 636 1.03 17.19 -12.20
C THR A 636 -0.10 17.05 -11.18
N SER A 637 -0.54 18.15 -10.55
CA SER A 637 -1.67 18.18 -9.63
C SER A 637 -2.96 17.67 -10.28
N ILE A 638 -3.82 17.06 -9.46
CA ILE A 638 -5.11 16.50 -9.92
C ILE A 638 -5.96 17.57 -10.57
N LYS A 639 -5.92 18.80 -10.05
CA LYS A 639 -6.67 19.94 -10.59
C LYS A 639 -6.23 20.25 -12.01
N ASN A 640 -4.93 20.41 -12.26
CA ASN A 640 -4.40 20.72 -13.58
C ASN A 640 -4.74 19.59 -14.58
N GLN A 641 -4.55 18.33 -14.17
CA GLN A 641 -4.89 17.17 -15.00
C GLN A 641 -6.40 17.05 -15.27
N THR A 642 -7.25 17.42 -14.32
CA THR A 642 -8.71 17.43 -14.53
C THR A 642 -9.11 18.53 -15.51
N GLN A 643 -8.54 19.72 -15.38
CA GLN A 643 -8.79 20.84 -16.29
C GLN A 643 -8.39 20.48 -17.73
N LEU A 644 -7.21 19.90 -17.94
CA LEU A 644 -6.77 19.44 -19.28
C LEU A 644 -7.71 18.39 -19.88
N ASN A 645 -8.19 17.44 -19.07
CA ASN A 645 -9.17 16.45 -19.52
C ASN A 645 -10.50 17.11 -19.91
N THR A 646 -11.00 18.05 -19.12
CA THR A 646 -12.25 18.77 -19.42
C THR A 646 -12.13 19.59 -20.70
N THR A 647 -11.02 20.28 -20.91
CA THR A 647 -10.77 21.06 -22.13
C THR A 647 -10.64 20.20 -23.38
N TRP A 648 -10.22 18.94 -23.26
CA TRP A 648 -10.09 18.05 -24.41
C TRP A 648 -11.38 17.33 -24.81
N LEU A 649 -12.27 17.05 -23.84
CA LEU A 649 -13.56 16.41 -24.09
C LEU A 649 -14.65 17.37 -24.54
N ASN A 650 -14.46 18.68 -24.33
CA ASN A 650 -15.29 19.75 -24.85
C ASN A 650 -14.72 20.25 -26.19
#